data_AF-A0A5C8V7W5-F1
#
_entry.id   AF-A0A5C8V7W5-F1
#
_cell.length_a   1.000
_cell.length_b   1.000
_cell.length_c   1.000
_cell.angle_alpha   90.00
_cell.angle_beta   90.00
_cell.angle_gamma   90.00
#
_symmetry.space_group_name_H-M   'P 1'
#
loop_
_entity.id
_entity.type
_entity.pdbx_description
1 polymer ?
#
loop_
_entity_poly.entity_id
_entity_poly.type
_entity_poly.pdbx_seq_one_letter_code
_entity_poly.pdbx_strand_id
1 'polypeptide(L)'
;MKAKLHLVFSITIFFTCFCTFAQQGYWKSISPRASFKSASVKDVSKAGAVFTLNKAGFSQQLKTFSISKNSQHLMYLPTDDGTVVGFSIKETSVFHPELAKKYPNIKSFSGVSLDGKYKVRLSSSHKGLQSMITSLEDEKTIFMEPVSNKNDTYVVYKKGVGLANKDGFVCDTKKLQQSVQKTITPLVDDQLLRRFRIAVSTTGEYTQFHGGAVADALAAINATLTRINEVFETDLGVTLELVANNDLVIFTNAGTDPYNGNLNGEVQNVLTTTIGEANYDVGHLFNKVELPSQNNGNAGFIGAVCSDNRKGSAFSSASIPEGDIFDLDFVSHELGHQFGANHTWSFESEGTGVQAEPASGTTIMGYAGIVPGNNVEPNGDDYFHYNSILQISDYLQTVSCAQTTPLTNAPPVVTPMGDYIIPKGTAFVLEGMATDSDVGDVLTYTWEQIDDGVVTTNTFGPENPSGANFRSVAPTTDPTRYFPRLSRVVQGNLTQTTPETGDVWETVSNVERDFKFAFTVRDNAVGGGQVISDVLDVNVINAAGPFTVTSQASSEVYEGGSIQQVAWDVAGTNILPIDAKTVDIFLSLDGGSSFPIQLADDVLNDGTEDVLMPGNATSAARIMVKASDNVFFAVNAANFSIQESSVVLSFQELTFEVCQPNDIIIPFTYQTFSGFSETSTFSASLPAGLTASFNPSQSSTNNTAVDLTISNTNSVSPGVYPITITATSTSVTKNVPLSLAIRDTNFANVMLTSPTDTQSNTSLNTQLSWELNPLYTEFDIEIATDVGFSGIVESATVPFNSYRANNLIAETEYFWRVRPRNGCGTGTFGTPFSFTTIQVDCKNVDPAGLPLQISASDTPTVTTSVQIFDDLSVSDINVNLELNHTYLADLIVSLISPSGTRVALISNTCGELNNINAVFDDDGADIVCSGNPAISGTANPIGSLSSFKGESTLGEWTLEIRDIANGDGGSLVAFSLEVCAEGAFRPDDDEDGVFDDGDDLCLGTPKGVEVDTSGCPVNRLPADNFTVELQSESCRNNNDGSVSITAANTSLTYSATLDGNGSVLNMDFTNTHTFQNLNAGDYSLCITATDGNIIYEETCFNVNISEPALLSAAALVNTNVLNLTLDGGSLYNIELNGLVTQTEDAEIQLELKNGLNTLRVTTNLICQGVYEDSFFISSKPILYKEAVQEISRVFLNGYSGSVEVLVFSSSGQLVMRETRTVSGNDLEMNFSALPTGVYYMNIKTTEMRDVIKLINK
;
A
#
# COMPACT_ATOMS: atom_id res chain seq x y z
N MET A 1 34.64 -17.13 -72.29
CA MET A 1 34.95 -15.86 -71.61
C MET A 1 33.87 -15.45 -70.58
N LYS A 2 33.24 -16.41 -69.86
CA LYS A 2 32.22 -16.13 -68.80
C LYS A 2 32.63 -16.57 -67.39
N ALA A 3 33.62 -17.45 -67.25
CA ALA A 3 34.05 -17.97 -65.94
C ALA A 3 34.99 -17.03 -65.14
N LYS A 4 35.55 -15.98 -65.76
CA LYS A 4 36.50 -15.07 -65.08
C LYS A 4 35.84 -13.85 -64.43
N LEU A 5 34.59 -13.51 -64.77
CA LEU A 5 33.92 -12.33 -64.20
C LEU A 5 33.25 -12.63 -62.85
N HIS A 6 32.67 -13.84 -62.68
CA HIS A 6 32.08 -14.26 -61.40
C HIS A 6 33.14 -14.43 -60.31
N LEU A 7 34.33 -14.97 -60.63
CA LEU A 7 35.40 -15.11 -59.63
C LEU A 7 35.93 -13.75 -59.15
N VAL A 8 36.01 -12.76 -60.04
CA VAL A 8 36.42 -11.40 -59.68
C VAL A 8 35.33 -10.72 -58.84
N PHE A 9 34.05 -10.82 -59.21
CA PHE A 9 32.96 -10.25 -58.40
C PHE A 9 32.81 -10.93 -57.04
N SER A 10 32.95 -12.25 -56.94
CA SER A 10 32.87 -12.97 -55.67
C SER A 10 34.08 -12.70 -54.77
N ILE A 11 35.29 -12.58 -55.32
CA ILE A 11 36.48 -12.18 -54.54
C ILE A 11 36.35 -10.72 -54.11
N THR A 12 35.84 -9.83 -54.97
CA THR A 12 35.64 -8.42 -54.61
C THR A 12 34.56 -8.26 -53.54
N ILE A 13 33.44 -9.00 -53.63
CA ILE A 13 32.38 -9.05 -52.61
C ILE A 13 32.92 -9.65 -51.30
N PHE A 14 33.70 -10.73 -51.37
CA PHE A 14 34.31 -11.35 -50.20
C PHE A 14 35.32 -10.41 -49.53
N PHE A 15 36.15 -9.69 -50.30
CA PHE A 15 37.06 -8.69 -49.76
C PHE A 15 36.35 -7.40 -49.29
N THR A 16 35.25 -6.96 -49.91
CA THR A 16 34.45 -5.83 -49.40
C THR A 16 33.71 -6.20 -48.12
N CYS A 17 33.18 -7.42 -48.00
CA CYS A 17 32.60 -7.91 -46.75
C CYS A 17 33.66 -8.02 -45.64
N PHE A 18 34.89 -8.46 -45.94
CA PHE A 18 35.97 -8.47 -44.95
C PHE A 18 36.54 -7.08 -44.63
N CYS A 19 36.52 -6.12 -45.57
CA CYS A 19 36.91 -4.74 -45.31
C CYS A 19 35.87 -4.00 -44.44
N THR A 20 34.59 -4.35 -44.51
CA THR A 20 33.56 -3.78 -43.61
C THR A 20 33.58 -4.38 -42.20
N PHE A 21 34.13 -5.59 -42.01
CA PHE A 21 34.35 -6.18 -40.67
C PHE A 21 35.74 -5.86 -40.08
N ALA A 22 36.65 -5.23 -40.84
CA ALA A 22 38.01 -4.89 -40.40
C ALA A 22 38.15 -3.48 -39.78
N GLN A 23 37.03 -2.79 -39.51
CA GLN A 23 37.03 -1.49 -38.82
C GLN A 23 36.50 -1.58 -37.37
N GLN A 24 36.73 -2.69 -36.66
CA GLN A 24 36.73 -2.60 -35.20
C GLN A 24 37.97 -1.78 -34.83
N GLY A 25 37.75 -0.55 -34.33
CA GLY A 25 38.80 0.39 -33.97
C GLY A 25 39.76 -0.13 -32.89
N TYR A 26 40.20 0.73 -31.99
CA TYR A 26 41.08 0.34 -30.88
C TYR A 26 40.36 -0.49 -29.79
N TRP A 27 39.10 -0.89 -29.97
CA TRP A 27 38.34 -1.72 -29.02
C TRP A 27 38.08 -3.13 -29.57
N LYS A 28 38.25 -4.14 -28.72
CA LYS A 28 37.93 -5.53 -29.03
C LYS A 28 37.14 -6.17 -27.88
N SER A 29 35.90 -6.58 -28.16
CA SER A 29 35.02 -7.26 -27.20
C SER A 29 35.58 -8.63 -26.78
N ILE A 30 35.42 -8.96 -25.50
CA ILE A 30 35.76 -10.26 -24.90
C ILE A 30 34.63 -10.72 -23.98
N SER A 31 34.55 -12.03 -23.70
CA SER A 31 33.52 -12.55 -22.80
C SER A 31 33.68 -12.05 -21.36
N PRO A 32 32.60 -11.60 -20.69
CA PRO A 32 32.59 -11.30 -19.26
C PRO A 32 32.98 -12.53 -18.43
N ARG A 33 33.66 -12.31 -17.29
CA ARG A 33 34.08 -13.39 -16.38
C ARG A 33 33.98 -12.92 -14.93
N ALA A 34 33.44 -13.77 -14.06
CA ALA A 34 33.37 -13.52 -12.62
C ALA A 34 34.76 -13.37 -11.95
N SER A 35 35.82 -13.84 -12.61
CA SER A 35 37.20 -13.66 -12.12
C SER A 35 37.77 -12.26 -12.37
N PHE A 36 37.13 -11.43 -13.20
CA PHE A 36 37.52 -10.03 -13.36
C PHE A 36 37.02 -9.19 -12.18
N LYS A 37 37.82 -8.22 -11.76
CA LYS A 37 37.49 -7.33 -10.63
C LYS A 37 37.35 -5.89 -11.10
N SER A 38 36.32 -5.22 -10.62
CA SER A 38 36.03 -3.80 -10.86
C SER A 38 35.81 -3.06 -9.54
N ALA A 39 35.90 -1.73 -9.55
CA ALA A 39 35.61 -0.92 -8.36
C ALA A 39 34.11 -0.92 -8.07
N SER A 40 33.29 -0.71 -9.11
CA SER A 40 31.84 -0.61 -8.99
C SER A 40 31.11 -1.94 -9.16
N VAL A 41 31.60 -2.83 -10.02
CA VAL A 41 30.96 -4.12 -10.33
C VAL A 41 31.55 -5.26 -9.52
N LYS A 42 30.75 -5.84 -8.60
CA LYS A 42 31.13 -6.96 -7.73
C LYS A 42 31.24 -8.29 -8.51
N ASP A 43 30.32 -8.54 -9.44
CA ASP A 43 30.33 -9.71 -10.31
C ASP A 43 30.35 -9.29 -11.79
N VAL A 44 31.54 -9.16 -12.35
CA VAL A 44 31.76 -8.74 -13.75
C VAL A 44 31.15 -9.71 -14.76
N SER A 45 30.75 -10.94 -14.38
CA SER A 45 29.99 -11.80 -15.29
C SER A 45 28.59 -11.28 -15.61
N LYS A 46 28.05 -10.37 -14.78
CA LYS A 46 26.76 -9.72 -14.95
C LYS A 46 26.83 -8.36 -15.67
N ALA A 47 28.03 -7.88 -15.98
CA ALA A 47 28.20 -6.62 -16.71
C ALA A 47 27.69 -6.73 -18.15
N GLY A 48 27.25 -5.60 -18.72
CA GLY A 48 26.74 -5.54 -20.09
C GLY A 48 27.77 -6.00 -21.13
N ALA A 49 29.01 -5.49 -21.02
CA ALA A 49 30.09 -5.89 -21.91
C ALA A 49 31.48 -5.74 -21.28
N VAL A 50 32.46 -6.46 -21.84
CA VAL A 50 33.88 -6.32 -21.48
C VAL A 50 34.70 -6.17 -22.74
N PHE A 51 35.60 -5.18 -22.75
CA PHE A 51 36.44 -4.86 -23.90
C PHE A 51 37.92 -4.86 -23.56
N THR A 52 38.76 -5.07 -24.57
CA THR A 52 40.20 -4.86 -24.53
C THR A 52 40.58 -3.68 -25.41
N LEU A 53 41.44 -2.80 -24.91
CA LEU A 53 41.86 -1.57 -25.57
C LEU A 53 43.24 -1.72 -26.21
N ASN A 54 43.37 -1.42 -27.50
CA ASN A 54 44.65 -1.14 -28.13
C ASN A 54 45.15 0.24 -27.69
N LYS A 55 45.79 0.30 -26.53
CA LYS A 55 46.26 1.54 -25.88
C LYS A 55 47.16 2.39 -26.78
N ALA A 56 48.00 1.76 -27.62
CA ALA A 56 48.88 2.46 -28.55
C ALA A 56 48.09 3.17 -29.66
N GLY A 57 47.11 2.49 -30.26
CA GLY A 57 46.22 3.07 -31.26
C GLY A 57 45.36 4.19 -30.68
N PHE A 58 44.79 3.97 -29.50
CA PHE A 58 43.98 4.97 -28.81
C PHE A 58 44.77 6.22 -28.41
N SER A 59 45.96 6.03 -27.83
CA SER A 59 46.85 7.13 -27.44
C SER A 59 47.33 7.94 -28.65
N GLN A 60 47.53 7.30 -29.80
CA GLN A 60 47.88 7.99 -31.03
C GLN A 60 46.72 8.86 -31.53
N GLN A 61 45.48 8.36 -31.43
CA GLN A 61 44.29 9.15 -31.73
C GLN A 61 44.18 10.34 -30.78
N LEU A 62 44.26 10.15 -29.46
CA LEU A 62 44.27 11.23 -28.45
C LEU A 62 45.34 12.31 -28.69
N LYS A 63 46.53 11.95 -29.18
CA LYS A 63 47.60 12.92 -29.49
C LYS A 63 47.26 13.83 -30.68
N THR A 64 46.44 13.37 -31.63
CA THR A 64 46.01 14.22 -32.76
C THR A 64 45.12 15.39 -32.31
N PHE A 65 44.44 15.26 -31.15
CA PHE A 65 43.61 16.31 -30.55
C PHE A 65 44.44 17.52 -30.08
N SER A 66 45.72 17.29 -29.70
CA SER A 66 46.58 18.34 -29.12
C SER A 66 47.16 19.33 -30.15
N ILE A 67 46.89 19.14 -31.45
CA ILE A 67 47.49 19.92 -32.56
C ILE A 67 46.53 21.02 -33.08
N SER A 68 45.23 20.93 -32.77
CA SER A 68 44.20 21.87 -33.24
C SER A 68 43.35 22.34 -32.06
N LYS A 69 43.50 23.61 -31.67
CA LYS A 69 42.81 24.18 -30.49
C LYS A 69 41.29 24.38 -30.66
N ASN A 70 40.74 24.20 -31.87
CA ASN A 70 39.35 24.58 -32.19
C ASN A 70 38.56 23.53 -33.01
N SER A 71 39.04 22.30 -33.19
CA SER A 71 38.25 21.27 -33.89
C SER A 71 37.59 20.29 -32.92
N GLN A 72 36.31 20.02 -33.14
CA GLN A 72 35.66 18.80 -32.66
C GLN A 72 36.37 17.58 -33.26
N HIS A 73 36.54 16.53 -32.48
CA HIS A 73 37.31 15.36 -32.89
C HIS A 73 36.53 14.08 -32.60
N LEU A 74 36.60 13.14 -33.52
CA LEU A 74 35.84 11.89 -33.46
C LEU A 74 36.56 10.83 -32.61
N MET A 75 35.85 10.29 -31.62
CA MET A 75 36.31 9.18 -30.77
C MET A 75 35.24 8.10 -30.67
N TYR A 76 35.65 6.84 -30.79
CA TYR A 76 34.79 5.68 -30.63
C TYR A 76 34.88 5.12 -29.21
N LEU A 77 33.74 4.94 -28.54
CA LEU A 77 33.62 4.40 -27.18
C LEU A 77 32.59 3.26 -27.13
N PRO A 78 32.82 2.23 -26.31
CA PRO A 78 31.88 1.13 -26.17
C PRO A 78 30.68 1.52 -25.31
N THR A 79 29.53 0.90 -25.60
CA THR A 79 28.28 1.00 -24.84
C THR A 79 27.97 -0.34 -24.17
N ASP A 80 26.97 -0.38 -23.28
CA ASP A 80 26.67 -1.55 -22.44
C ASP A 80 26.11 -2.73 -23.25
N ASP A 81 25.49 -2.46 -24.40
CA ASP A 81 24.99 -3.46 -25.36
C ASP A 81 26.11 -4.15 -26.17
N GLY A 82 27.37 -3.76 -25.94
CA GLY A 82 28.52 -4.32 -26.63
C GLY A 82 28.79 -3.71 -28.01
N THR A 83 28.07 -2.65 -28.39
CA THR A 83 28.36 -1.85 -29.59
C THR A 83 29.41 -0.78 -29.30
N VAL A 84 29.87 -0.09 -30.35
CA VAL A 84 30.86 0.99 -30.26
C VAL A 84 30.32 2.18 -31.02
N VAL A 85 30.09 3.29 -30.32
CA VAL A 85 29.47 4.50 -30.83
C VAL A 85 30.54 5.58 -31.04
N GLY A 86 30.39 6.40 -32.10
CA GLY A 86 31.25 7.54 -32.37
C GLY A 86 30.75 8.80 -31.68
N PHE A 87 31.65 9.48 -30.97
CA PHE A 87 31.43 10.72 -30.22
C PHE A 87 32.27 11.85 -30.79
N SER A 88 31.64 13.00 -30.96
CA SER A 88 32.32 14.27 -31.20
C SER A 88 32.74 14.85 -29.85
N ILE A 89 34.03 14.76 -29.51
CA ILE A 89 34.53 15.16 -28.18
C ILE A 89 35.41 16.42 -28.25
N LYS A 90 35.45 17.14 -27.14
CA LYS A 90 36.25 18.34 -26.87
C LYS A 90 36.96 18.19 -25.53
N GLU A 91 38.19 18.68 -25.43
CA GLU A 91 38.91 18.74 -24.15
C GLU A 91 38.25 19.76 -23.23
N THR A 92 37.76 19.29 -22.08
CA THR A 92 37.13 20.07 -21.01
C THR A 92 37.88 19.75 -19.72
N SER A 93 39.09 20.32 -19.61
CA SER A 93 39.98 20.01 -18.50
C SER A 93 39.38 20.47 -17.18
N VAL A 94 39.32 19.55 -16.23
CA VAL A 94 39.00 19.82 -14.82
C VAL A 94 40.18 20.52 -14.13
N PHE A 95 41.42 20.42 -14.65
CA PHE A 95 42.58 21.03 -14.01
C PHE A 95 42.72 22.49 -14.44
N HIS A 96 43.00 23.36 -13.46
CA HIS A 96 43.50 24.69 -13.76
C HIS A 96 44.74 24.58 -14.69
N PRO A 97 44.92 25.50 -15.69
CA PRO A 97 45.97 25.38 -16.71
C PRO A 97 47.40 25.18 -16.19
N GLU A 98 47.72 25.74 -15.03
CA GLU A 98 49.03 25.56 -14.38
C GLU A 98 49.24 24.14 -13.85
N LEU A 99 48.21 23.52 -13.27
CA LEU A 99 48.27 22.14 -12.79
C LEU A 99 48.31 21.16 -13.96
N ALA A 100 47.49 21.40 -14.99
CA ALA A 100 47.50 20.62 -16.24
C ALA A 100 48.89 20.61 -16.91
N LYS A 101 49.64 21.72 -16.82
CA LYS A 101 51.02 21.80 -17.33
C LYS A 101 52.01 20.95 -16.54
N LYS A 102 51.82 20.81 -15.22
CA LYS A 102 52.63 19.92 -14.36
C LYS A 102 52.32 18.44 -14.63
N TYR A 103 51.05 18.11 -14.91
CA TYR A 103 50.57 16.74 -15.11
C TYR A 103 49.88 16.55 -16.48
N PRO A 104 50.60 16.70 -17.61
CA PRO A 104 50.00 16.78 -18.95
C PRO A 104 49.38 15.47 -19.47
N ASN A 105 49.56 14.37 -18.75
CA ASN A 105 49.00 13.07 -19.09
C ASN A 105 47.63 12.82 -18.45
N ILE A 106 47.13 13.73 -17.60
CA ILE A 106 45.81 13.67 -16.99
C ILE A 106 44.91 14.67 -17.72
N LYS A 107 43.81 14.18 -18.30
CA LYS A 107 42.92 14.94 -19.17
C LYS A 107 41.47 14.54 -18.96
N SER A 108 40.57 15.45 -19.31
CA SER A 108 39.13 15.24 -19.28
C SER A 108 38.48 15.83 -20.53
N PHE A 109 37.42 15.19 -20.98
CA PHE A 109 36.74 15.49 -22.23
C PHE A 109 35.23 15.39 -22.03
N SER A 110 34.49 16.21 -22.77
CA SER A 110 33.04 16.08 -22.95
C SER A 110 32.71 15.92 -24.42
N GLY A 111 31.55 15.36 -24.73
CA GLY A 111 31.09 15.24 -26.11
C GLY A 111 29.70 14.67 -26.25
N VAL A 112 29.25 14.63 -27.51
CA VAL A 112 27.95 14.07 -27.90
C VAL A 112 28.16 13.02 -28.97
N SER A 113 27.36 11.96 -28.97
CA SER A 113 27.36 10.98 -30.04
C SER A 113 26.96 11.60 -31.38
N LEU A 114 27.42 11.02 -32.48
CA LEU A 114 27.12 11.53 -33.82
C LEU A 114 25.64 11.47 -34.19
N ASP A 115 24.87 10.62 -33.51
CA ASP A 115 23.42 10.51 -33.67
C ASP A 115 22.64 11.40 -32.67
N GLY A 116 23.32 12.15 -31.82
CA GLY A 116 22.70 13.05 -30.85
C GLY A 116 22.02 12.35 -29.67
N LYS A 117 22.19 11.03 -29.51
CA LYS A 117 21.50 10.24 -28.48
C LYS A 117 22.21 10.16 -27.14
N TYR A 118 23.51 10.43 -27.10
CA TYR A 118 24.33 10.22 -25.91
C TYR A 118 25.23 11.41 -25.63
N LYS A 119 25.28 11.85 -24.37
CA LYS A 119 26.35 12.68 -23.83
C LYS A 119 27.44 11.80 -23.24
N VAL A 120 28.69 12.26 -23.25
CA VAL A 120 29.79 11.55 -22.61
C VAL A 120 30.72 12.49 -21.87
N ARG A 121 31.10 12.09 -20.65
CA ARG A 121 32.29 12.55 -19.95
C ARG A 121 33.35 11.46 -19.97
N LEU A 122 34.58 11.83 -20.34
CA LEU A 122 35.71 10.90 -20.41
C LEU A 122 36.89 11.46 -19.64
N SER A 123 37.34 10.72 -18.64
CA SER A 123 38.62 10.92 -17.94
C SER A 123 39.70 10.03 -18.56
N SER A 124 40.88 10.59 -18.81
CA SER A 124 42.04 9.88 -19.34
C SER A 124 43.29 10.20 -18.51
N SER A 125 43.98 9.15 -18.06
CA SER A 125 45.22 9.28 -17.29
C SER A 125 46.21 8.14 -17.59
N HIS A 126 47.36 8.14 -16.91
CA HIS A 126 48.29 7.01 -16.97
C HIS A 126 47.69 5.72 -16.40
N LYS A 127 46.66 5.82 -15.54
CA LYS A 127 45.92 4.68 -14.94
C LYS A 127 44.93 4.03 -15.91
N GLY A 128 44.46 4.75 -16.92
CA GLY A 128 43.51 4.23 -17.91
C GLY A 128 42.48 5.25 -18.36
N LEU A 129 41.34 4.75 -18.84
CA LEU A 129 40.17 5.54 -19.21
C LEU A 129 39.00 5.25 -18.28
N GLN A 130 38.22 6.27 -17.98
CA GLN A 130 36.92 6.11 -17.33
C GLN A 130 35.91 7.01 -18.05
N SER A 131 34.71 6.50 -18.32
CA SER A 131 33.64 7.31 -18.90
C SER A 131 32.33 7.16 -18.17
N MET A 132 31.52 8.22 -18.27
CA MET A 132 30.10 8.25 -17.96
C MET A 132 29.41 8.67 -19.26
N ILE A 133 28.55 7.80 -19.79
CA ILE A 133 27.76 8.05 -20.98
C ILE A 133 26.30 8.15 -20.52
N THR A 134 25.67 9.29 -20.78
CA THR A 134 24.26 9.54 -20.40
C THR A 134 23.41 9.44 -21.65
N SER A 135 22.39 8.60 -21.61
CA SER A 135 21.36 8.52 -22.64
C SER A 135 20.47 9.76 -22.60
N LEU A 136 20.26 10.44 -23.72
CA LEU A 136 19.35 11.59 -23.80
C LEU A 136 17.87 11.18 -23.96
N GLU A 137 17.58 9.89 -24.10
CA GLU A 137 16.21 9.36 -24.24
C GLU A 137 15.56 9.08 -22.88
N ASP A 138 16.36 8.56 -21.93
CA ASP A 138 15.87 8.06 -20.64
C ASP A 138 16.83 8.35 -19.47
N GLU A 139 17.82 9.23 -19.67
CA GLU A 139 18.86 9.64 -18.70
C GLU A 139 19.62 8.50 -18.01
N LYS A 140 19.50 7.27 -18.53
CA LYS A 140 20.23 6.13 -17.98
C LYS A 140 21.72 6.31 -18.21
N THR A 141 22.48 6.06 -17.15
CA THR A 141 23.93 6.20 -17.15
C THR A 141 24.64 4.87 -17.40
N ILE A 142 25.59 4.92 -18.34
CA ILE A 142 26.46 3.82 -18.73
C ILE A 142 27.89 4.20 -18.34
N PHE A 143 28.52 3.35 -17.55
CA PHE A 143 29.88 3.55 -17.08
C PHE A 143 30.85 2.62 -17.77
N MET A 144 32.05 3.13 -18.03
CA MET A 144 33.20 2.32 -18.44
C MET A 144 34.35 2.57 -17.47
N GLU A 145 34.95 1.49 -16.96
CA GLU A 145 36.09 1.58 -16.04
C GLU A 145 37.09 0.42 -16.23
N PRO A 146 38.36 0.58 -15.80
CA PRO A 146 39.37 -0.46 -15.98
C PRO A 146 39.17 -1.65 -15.02
N VAL A 147 39.44 -2.85 -15.53
CA VAL A 147 39.47 -4.08 -14.72
C VAL A 147 40.78 -4.15 -13.93
N SER A 148 40.70 -4.12 -12.62
CA SER A 148 41.87 -3.96 -11.73
C SER A 148 42.88 -5.11 -11.79
N ASN A 149 42.43 -6.32 -12.11
CA ASN A 149 43.29 -7.52 -12.18
C ASN A 149 43.64 -7.97 -13.61
N LYS A 150 43.35 -7.16 -14.63
CA LYS A 150 43.71 -7.46 -16.01
C LYS A 150 43.96 -6.19 -16.83
N ASN A 151 45.22 -6.01 -17.23
CA ASN A 151 45.66 -4.84 -17.99
C ASN A 151 44.88 -4.62 -19.29
N ASP A 152 44.70 -3.34 -19.64
CA ASP A 152 44.06 -2.85 -20.86
C ASP A 152 42.65 -3.44 -21.11
N THR A 153 42.01 -3.94 -20.05
CA THR A 153 40.66 -4.50 -20.09
C THR A 153 39.72 -3.56 -19.36
N TYR A 154 38.54 -3.34 -19.93
CA TYR A 154 37.52 -2.42 -19.42
C TYR A 154 36.19 -3.13 -19.33
N VAL A 155 35.46 -2.87 -18.25
CA VAL A 155 34.07 -3.30 -18.11
C VAL A 155 33.16 -2.13 -18.46
N VAL A 156 32.05 -2.43 -19.13
CA VAL A 156 30.98 -1.48 -19.42
C VAL A 156 29.71 -2.00 -18.78
N TYR A 157 29.06 -1.16 -17.98
CA TYR A 157 27.89 -1.53 -17.20
C TYR A 157 26.92 -0.36 -17.08
N LYS A 158 25.64 -0.68 -16.91
CA LYS A 158 24.60 0.27 -16.52
C LYS A 158 24.54 0.36 -15.00
N LYS A 159 24.17 1.53 -14.46
CA LYS A 159 23.89 1.68 -13.03
C LYS A 159 22.84 0.64 -12.59
N GLY A 160 23.01 0.07 -11.40
CA GLY A 160 22.12 -0.96 -10.83
C GLY A 160 22.48 -2.43 -11.10
N VAL A 161 23.35 -2.77 -12.06
CA VAL A 161 23.63 -4.18 -12.41
C VAL A 161 24.90 -4.71 -11.72
N GLY A 162 24.73 -5.61 -10.75
CA GLY A 162 25.83 -6.37 -10.13
C GLY A 162 26.82 -5.54 -9.31
N LEU A 163 26.35 -4.40 -8.78
CA LEU A 163 27.14 -3.41 -8.06
C LEU A 163 27.59 -3.88 -6.67
N ALA A 164 28.61 -3.23 -6.12
CA ALA A 164 29.06 -3.39 -4.74
C ALA A 164 28.01 -2.83 -3.76
N ASN A 165 27.84 -3.48 -2.60
CA ASN A 165 26.92 -3.00 -1.55
C ASN A 165 27.48 -1.73 -0.89
N LYS A 166 26.59 -0.76 -0.59
CA LYS A 166 26.87 0.37 0.29
C LYS A 166 26.62 -0.02 1.75
N ASP A 167 27.51 -0.81 2.34
CA ASP A 167 27.40 -1.06 3.77
C ASP A 167 27.90 0.17 4.55
N GLY A 168 27.01 0.85 5.26
CA GLY A 168 27.37 1.72 6.41
C GLY A 168 27.77 3.18 6.13
N PHE A 169 27.41 3.78 4.99
CA PHE A 169 27.56 5.24 4.82
C PHE A 169 26.56 5.98 5.73
N VAL A 170 27.03 6.99 6.44
CA VAL A 170 26.23 7.91 7.27
C VAL A 170 26.73 9.33 7.00
N CYS A 171 25.85 10.25 6.65
CA CYS A 171 26.14 11.68 6.52
C CYS A 171 25.58 12.44 7.75
N ASP A 172 26.30 13.45 8.23
CA ASP A 172 25.93 14.30 9.38
C ASP A 172 26.22 15.77 9.04
N THR A 173 25.22 16.65 9.04
CA THR A 173 25.39 18.09 8.79
C THR A 173 24.39 18.96 9.58
N LYS A 174 24.59 20.28 9.60
CA LYS A 174 23.70 21.24 10.27
C LYS A 174 22.68 21.83 9.29
N LYS A 175 21.40 21.79 9.71
CA LYS A 175 20.17 22.13 8.96
C LYS A 175 20.13 23.58 8.43
N LEU A 176 19.52 23.78 7.25
CA LEU A 176 19.10 25.08 6.70
C LEU A 176 17.61 25.01 6.31
N GLN A 177 16.77 25.89 6.88
CA GLN A 177 15.33 25.91 6.60
C GLN A 177 15.01 26.89 5.47
N GLN A 178 14.22 26.46 4.47
CA GLN A 178 13.77 27.33 3.38
C GLN A 178 12.34 26.93 2.96
N SER A 179 11.48 27.92 2.74
CA SER A 179 10.08 27.72 2.31
C SER A 179 9.95 27.89 0.80
N VAL A 180 9.22 26.99 0.14
CA VAL A 180 8.90 27.06 -1.30
C VAL A 180 7.68 27.97 -1.53
N GLN A 181 7.72 28.85 -2.55
CA GLN A 181 6.57 29.66 -2.99
C GLN A 181 5.96 29.08 -4.27
N LYS A 182 4.62 29.09 -4.40
CA LYS A 182 3.85 28.55 -5.53
C LYS A 182 3.86 29.51 -6.73
N THR A 183 4.80 29.32 -7.66
CA THR A 183 4.84 29.94 -9.01
C THR A 183 5.76 29.12 -9.93
N ILE A 184 5.65 29.28 -11.26
CA ILE A 184 6.71 28.84 -12.19
C ILE A 184 8.04 29.32 -11.64
N THR A 185 8.88 28.38 -11.26
CA THR A 185 10.10 28.70 -10.53
C THR A 185 11.24 28.56 -11.52
N PRO A 186 11.83 29.68 -11.99
CA PRO A 186 13.06 29.61 -12.73
C PRO A 186 14.12 28.99 -11.82
N LEU A 187 14.61 27.81 -12.19
CA LEU A 187 15.63 27.11 -11.43
C LEU A 187 17.00 27.54 -11.91
N VAL A 188 17.33 27.28 -13.17
CA VAL A 188 18.60 27.70 -13.79
C VAL A 188 18.28 28.26 -15.18
N ASP A 189 17.98 29.55 -15.25
CA ASP A 189 17.47 30.21 -16.47
C ASP A 189 18.27 31.47 -16.88
N ASP A 190 19.32 31.79 -16.13
CA ASP A 190 20.07 33.04 -16.28
C ASP A 190 21.13 33.02 -17.39
N GLN A 191 21.23 31.90 -18.13
CA GLN A 191 22.18 31.66 -19.21
C GLN A 191 23.64 31.82 -18.78
N LEU A 192 23.97 31.45 -17.53
CA LEU A 192 25.34 31.51 -17.01
C LEU A 192 25.86 30.13 -16.62
N LEU A 193 27.04 29.77 -17.16
CA LEU A 193 27.87 28.71 -16.58
C LEU A 193 28.75 29.28 -15.47
N ARG A 194 28.58 28.78 -14.25
CA ARG A 194 29.35 29.17 -13.07
C ARG A 194 30.50 28.21 -12.84
N ARG A 195 31.75 28.69 -12.98
CA ARG A 195 32.95 27.92 -12.64
C ARG A 195 33.38 28.21 -11.21
N PHE A 196 33.40 27.17 -10.39
CA PHE A 196 33.94 27.22 -9.03
C PHE A 196 35.29 26.51 -8.97
N ARG A 197 36.26 27.15 -8.33
CA ARG A 197 37.59 26.57 -8.09
C ARG A 197 37.52 25.65 -6.88
N ILE A 198 37.72 24.36 -7.09
CA ILE A 198 37.73 23.36 -6.01
C ILE A 198 39.15 23.01 -5.58
N ALA A 199 39.40 22.96 -4.27
CA ALA A 199 40.61 22.40 -3.68
C ALA A 199 40.30 21.04 -3.03
N VAL A 200 40.87 19.97 -3.57
CA VAL A 200 40.67 18.60 -3.08
C VAL A 200 41.92 18.12 -2.36
N SER A 201 41.84 17.94 -1.05
CA SER A 201 42.89 17.30 -0.25
C SER A 201 42.67 15.79 -0.18
N THR A 202 43.73 15.02 0.10
CA THR A 202 43.64 13.55 0.22
C THR A 202 44.44 13.02 1.40
N THR A 203 43.90 12.05 2.15
CA THR A 203 44.71 11.34 3.16
C THR A 203 45.82 10.50 2.52
N GLY A 204 46.84 10.16 3.31
CA GLY A 204 47.92 9.29 2.88
C GLY A 204 47.42 7.91 2.44
N GLU A 205 46.40 7.40 3.10
CA GLU A 205 45.71 6.14 2.82
C GLU A 205 45.00 6.18 1.46
N TYR A 206 44.32 7.29 1.14
CA TYR A 206 43.68 7.47 -0.17
C TYR A 206 44.72 7.45 -1.29
N THR A 207 45.80 8.21 -1.12
CA THR A 207 46.87 8.25 -2.12
C THR A 207 47.53 6.88 -2.29
N GLN A 208 47.76 6.15 -1.20
CA GLN A 208 48.29 4.78 -1.24
C GLN A 208 47.37 3.80 -1.95
N PHE A 209 46.05 3.89 -1.73
CA PHE A 209 45.06 3.08 -2.44
C PHE A 209 45.18 3.27 -3.97
N HIS A 210 45.36 4.52 -4.41
CA HIS A 210 45.44 4.84 -5.84
C HIS A 210 46.81 4.57 -6.50
N GLY A 211 47.87 4.29 -5.74
CA GLY A 211 49.20 3.95 -6.27
C GLY A 211 50.38 4.56 -5.52
N GLY A 212 50.11 5.48 -4.60
CA GLY A 212 51.08 6.05 -3.66
C GLY A 212 51.80 7.31 -4.16
N ALA A 213 51.67 7.69 -5.44
CA ALA A 213 52.22 8.94 -5.95
C ALA A 213 51.15 10.04 -6.05
N VAL A 214 51.58 11.30 -5.96
CA VAL A 214 50.70 12.48 -6.15
C VAL A 214 49.96 12.44 -7.49
N ALA A 215 50.64 11.99 -8.56
CA ALA A 215 50.02 11.86 -9.88
C ALA A 215 48.89 10.82 -9.89
N ASP A 216 48.98 9.76 -9.08
CA ASP A 216 47.96 8.72 -9.01
C ASP A 216 46.68 9.25 -8.33
N ALA A 217 46.82 9.96 -7.22
CA ALA A 217 45.69 10.62 -6.55
C ALA A 217 45.04 11.68 -7.46
N LEU A 218 45.85 12.50 -8.15
CA LEU A 218 45.33 13.49 -9.11
C LEU A 218 44.55 12.84 -10.28
N ALA A 219 44.97 11.66 -10.73
CA ALA A 219 44.26 10.93 -11.77
C ALA A 219 42.88 10.44 -11.29
N ALA A 220 42.78 10.02 -10.03
CA ALA A 220 41.52 9.63 -9.40
C ALA A 220 40.60 10.84 -9.19
N ILE A 221 41.12 11.95 -8.62
CA ILE A 221 40.37 13.21 -8.44
C ILE A 221 39.83 13.71 -9.79
N ASN A 222 40.62 13.65 -10.86
CA ASN A 222 40.16 14.01 -12.20
C ASN A 222 39.01 13.11 -12.66
N ALA A 223 39.04 11.80 -12.39
CA ALA A 223 37.94 10.89 -12.76
C ALA A 223 36.65 11.26 -12.03
N THR A 224 36.72 11.45 -10.70
CA THR A 224 35.60 11.87 -9.86
C THR A 224 34.98 13.17 -10.36
N LEU A 225 35.73 14.27 -10.37
CA LEU A 225 35.21 15.58 -10.77
C LEU A 225 34.73 15.63 -12.24
N THR A 226 35.29 14.78 -13.11
CA THR A 226 34.81 14.66 -14.51
C THR A 226 33.39 14.09 -14.57
N ARG A 227 33.04 13.13 -13.70
CA ARG A 227 31.67 12.59 -13.61
C ARG A 227 30.73 13.58 -12.93
N ILE A 228 31.15 14.18 -11.81
CA ILE A 228 30.34 15.16 -11.06
C ILE A 228 29.93 16.35 -11.94
N ASN A 229 30.86 16.85 -12.76
CA ASN A 229 30.56 17.94 -13.68
C ASN A 229 29.51 17.58 -14.76
N GLU A 230 29.18 16.30 -14.98
CA GLU A 230 28.05 15.96 -15.86
C GLU A 230 26.72 16.37 -15.25
N VAL A 231 26.51 16.00 -13.99
CA VAL A 231 25.26 16.29 -13.27
C VAL A 231 25.20 17.78 -12.91
N PHE A 232 26.29 18.34 -12.38
CA PHE A 232 26.32 19.75 -11.96
C PHE A 232 26.15 20.72 -13.14
N GLU A 233 26.69 20.40 -14.32
CA GLU A 233 26.48 21.25 -15.49
C GLU A 233 25.06 21.10 -16.05
N THR A 234 24.43 19.92 -15.90
CA THR A 234 23.06 19.66 -16.41
C THR A 234 21.99 20.27 -15.51
N ASP A 235 22.06 20.04 -14.20
CA ASP A 235 21.02 20.46 -13.25
C ASP A 235 21.23 21.87 -12.68
N LEU A 236 22.48 22.34 -12.56
CA LEU A 236 22.82 23.52 -11.76
C LEU A 236 23.50 24.64 -12.56
N GLY A 237 23.89 24.39 -13.82
CA GLY A 237 24.74 25.31 -14.58
C GLY A 237 26.11 25.55 -13.89
N VAL A 238 26.62 24.56 -13.15
CA VAL A 238 27.88 24.65 -12.38
C VAL A 238 28.95 23.73 -12.94
N THR A 239 30.19 24.21 -13.02
CA THR A 239 31.37 23.40 -13.36
C THR A 239 32.48 23.57 -12.32
N LEU A 240 33.09 22.47 -11.89
CA LEU A 240 34.16 22.45 -10.90
C LEU A 240 35.53 22.36 -11.58
N GLU A 241 36.45 23.25 -11.19
CA GLU A 241 37.84 23.29 -11.69
C GLU A 241 38.84 23.16 -10.53
N LEU A 242 39.72 22.15 -10.59
CA LEU A 242 40.74 21.88 -9.58
C LEU A 242 41.84 22.96 -9.59
N VAL A 243 42.15 23.53 -8.42
CA VAL A 243 43.09 24.67 -8.26
C VAL A 243 44.52 24.40 -8.74
N ALA A 244 45.22 25.48 -9.11
CA ALA A 244 46.57 25.46 -9.70
C ALA A 244 47.64 24.71 -8.88
N ASN A 245 47.54 24.78 -7.55
CA ASN A 245 48.49 24.25 -6.58
C ASN A 245 47.93 23.09 -5.75
N ASN A 246 46.91 22.38 -6.25
CA ASN A 246 46.29 21.26 -5.55
C ASN A 246 47.27 20.11 -5.24
N ASP A 247 48.38 20.01 -5.98
CA ASP A 247 49.45 19.04 -5.73
C ASP A 247 50.10 19.19 -4.33
N LEU A 248 49.93 20.34 -3.66
CA LEU A 248 50.49 20.59 -2.33
C LEU A 248 49.69 19.98 -1.18
N VAL A 249 48.42 19.61 -1.41
CA VAL A 249 47.51 19.05 -0.40
C VAL A 249 47.24 17.56 -0.65
N ILE A 250 48.11 16.91 -1.41
CA ILE A 250 48.05 15.46 -1.64
C ILE A 250 49.13 14.79 -0.80
N PHE A 251 48.71 14.13 0.26
CA PHE A 251 49.61 13.44 1.17
C PHE A 251 49.83 11.99 0.72
N THR A 252 51.08 11.54 0.66
CA THR A 252 51.45 10.19 0.17
C THR A 252 51.72 9.19 1.30
N ASN A 253 51.79 9.66 2.55
CA ASN A 253 52.16 8.85 3.71
C ASN A 253 51.19 9.06 4.87
N ALA A 254 50.40 8.02 5.16
CA ALA A 254 49.43 7.93 6.25
C ALA A 254 50.00 8.34 7.61
N GLY A 255 51.26 8.01 7.91
CA GLY A 255 51.86 8.32 9.21
C GLY A 255 52.29 9.78 9.40
N THR A 256 52.21 10.61 8.37
CA THR A 256 52.72 11.99 8.39
C THR A 256 51.74 13.01 7.81
N ASP A 257 50.56 12.58 7.41
CA ASP A 257 49.53 13.50 6.94
C ASP A 257 48.91 14.26 8.15
N PRO A 258 48.14 15.33 7.90
CA PRO A 258 47.62 16.19 8.96
C PRO A 258 46.30 15.69 9.57
N TYR A 259 45.82 14.50 9.22
CA TYR A 259 44.47 14.02 9.55
C TYR A 259 44.50 13.04 10.72
N ASN A 260 44.01 13.47 11.90
CA ASN A 260 44.10 12.70 13.14
C ASN A 260 42.74 12.51 13.84
N GLY A 261 41.64 12.93 13.21
CA GLY A 261 40.29 12.49 13.57
C GLY A 261 39.20 13.54 13.40
N ASN A 262 39.51 14.83 13.54
CA ASN A 262 38.54 15.91 13.25
C ASN A 262 38.68 16.35 11.78
N LEU A 263 38.24 15.49 10.87
CA LEU A 263 38.49 15.66 9.45
C LEU A 263 38.00 17.03 8.93
N ASN A 264 36.79 17.47 9.27
CA ASN A 264 36.24 18.76 8.81
C ASN A 264 37.13 19.96 9.19
N GLY A 265 37.52 20.06 10.47
CA GLY A 265 38.37 21.16 10.94
C GLY A 265 39.81 21.06 10.42
N GLU A 266 40.33 19.84 10.31
CA GLU A 266 41.67 19.56 9.81
C GLU A 266 41.78 19.89 8.32
N VAL A 267 40.83 19.46 7.48
CA VAL A 267 40.83 19.83 6.05
C VAL A 267 40.71 21.33 5.86
N GLN A 268 39.81 21.99 6.60
CA GLN A 268 39.66 23.44 6.53
C GLN A 268 40.99 24.13 6.83
N ASN A 269 41.66 23.75 7.93
CA ASN A 269 42.95 24.33 8.29
C ASN A 269 44.06 24.04 7.24
N VAL A 270 44.11 22.82 6.70
CA VAL A 270 45.09 22.44 5.66
C VAL A 270 44.91 23.28 4.41
N LEU A 271 43.67 23.42 3.92
CA LEU A 271 43.36 24.21 2.74
C LEU A 271 43.61 25.71 2.97
N THR A 272 43.18 26.27 4.11
CA THR A 272 43.42 27.66 4.49
C THR A 272 44.91 27.98 4.57
N THR A 273 45.72 27.11 5.18
CA THR A 273 47.15 27.38 5.42
C THR A 273 48.05 27.06 4.22
N THR A 274 47.69 26.07 3.40
CA THR A 274 48.53 25.59 2.29
C THR A 274 48.14 26.20 0.94
N ILE A 275 46.83 26.24 0.65
CA ILE A 275 46.30 26.79 -0.61
C ILE A 275 45.98 28.27 -0.45
N GLY A 276 45.40 28.67 0.69
CA GLY A 276 44.96 30.03 0.98
C GLY A 276 43.53 30.30 0.50
N GLU A 277 42.69 30.87 1.36
CA GLU A 277 41.25 31.07 1.12
C GLU A 277 40.94 31.79 -0.20
N ALA A 278 41.74 32.76 -0.62
CA ALA A 278 41.49 33.49 -1.88
C ALA A 278 41.65 32.62 -3.16
N ASN A 279 42.30 31.46 -3.03
CA ASN A 279 42.71 30.64 -4.17
C ASN A 279 41.73 29.49 -4.47
N TYR A 280 40.70 29.28 -3.63
CA TYR A 280 39.65 28.30 -3.85
C TYR A 280 38.29 28.83 -3.40
N ASP A 281 37.25 28.30 -4.03
CA ASP A 281 35.86 28.70 -3.81
C ASP A 281 35.09 27.63 -3.01
N VAL A 282 35.52 26.38 -3.14
CA VAL A 282 35.05 25.21 -2.39
C VAL A 282 36.23 24.28 -2.12
N GLY A 283 36.23 23.61 -0.98
CA GLY A 283 37.29 22.71 -0.56
C GLY A 283 36.72 21.44 0.04
N HIS A 284 37.41 20.33 -0.21
CA HIS A 284 36.90 19.00 0.10
C HIS A 284 38.04 18.01 0.39
N LEU A 285 37.84 17.03 1.27
CA LEU A 285 38.80 15.95 1.54
C LEU A 285 38.28 14.62 1.00
N PHE A 286 39.11 13.93 0.22
CA PHE A 286 38.89 12.51 -0.11
C PHE A 286 39.69 11.64 0.86
N ASN A 287 38.96 10.84 1.64
CA ASN A 287 39.52 9.99 2.67
C ASN A 287 39.28 8.50 2.35
N LYS A 288 40.26 7.67 2.69
CA LYS A 288 40.15 6.22 2.61
C LYS A 288 40.10 5.62 4.02
N VAL A 289 39.07 4.83 4.28
CA VAL A 289 38.91 4.07 5.52
C VAL A 289 39.21 2.58 5.31
N GLU A 290 39.44 1.82 6.37
CA GLU A 290 39.81 0.40 6.24
C GLU A 290 38.62 -0.53 6.01
N LEU A 291 37.49 -0.26 6.67
CA LEU A 291 36.31 -1.11 6.67
C LEU A 291 35.10 -0.39 6.04
N PRO A 292 34.20 -1.12 5.34
CA PRO A 292 32.96 -0.54 4.81
C PRO A 292 32.10 0.14 5.88
N SER A 293 32.03 -0.43 7.09
CA SER A 293 31.29 0.15 8.22
C SER A 293 31.84 1.49 8.72
N GLN A 294 32.93 1.99 8.15
CA GLN A 294 33.53 3.30 8.44
C GLN A 294 33.30 4.29 7.29
N ASN A 295 32.61 3.89 6.22
CA ASN A 295 32.19 4.79 5.15
C ASN A 295 31.35 5.92 5.76
N ASN A 296 31.64 7.16 5.44
CA ASN A 296 30.87 8.31 5.92
C ASN A 296 31.18 9.56 5.10
N GLY A 297 30.39 10.60 5.30
CA GLY A 297 30.60 11.90 4.70
C GLY A 297 30.12 13.00 5.65
N ASN A 298 30.65 14.20 5.45
CA ASN A 298 30.24 15.36 6.23
C ASN A 298 30.62 16.65 5.48
N ALA A 299 29.64 17.42 5.03
CA ALA A 299 29.85 18.70 4.36
C ALA A 299 30.37 19.81 5.28
N GLY A 300 30.30 19.61 6.60
CA GLY A 300 30.58 20.59 7.65
C GLY A 300 29.48 21.62 7.82
N PHE A 301 28.94 22.14 6.71
CA PHE A 301 27.88 23.13 6.64
C PHE A 301 27.07 22.94 5.36
N ILE A 302 25.77 23.20 5.44
CA ILE A 302 24.94 23.39 4.25
C ILE A 302 25.13 24.84 3.77
N GLY A 303 25.35 25.03 2.46
CA GLY A 303 25.57 26.36 1.87
C GLY A 303 26.83 27.05 2.40
N ALA A 304 28.01 26.52 2.08
CA ALA A 304 29.30 27.05 2.54
C ALA A 304 30.27 27.45 1.43
N VAL A 305 29.97 27.15 0.17
CA VAL A 305 30.76 27.63 -0.97
C VAL A 305 30.94 29.15 -0.88
N CYS A 306 32.13 29.65 -1.20
CA CYS A 306 32.53 31.06 -1.05
C CYS A 306 32.68 31.61 0.39
N SER A 307 32.39 30.86 1.46
CA SER A 307 32.57 31.35 2.84
C SER A 307 33.93 30.96 3.44
N ASP A 308 34.81 31.94 3.63
CA ASP A 308 36.11 31.73 4.29
C ASP A 308 35.96 31.11 5.69
N ASN A 309 36.88 30.21 6.07
CA ASN A 309 36.82 29.39 7.29
C ASN A 309 35.66 28.38 7.36
N ARG A 310 34.88 28.20 6.27
CA ARG A 310 33.83 27.16 6.16
C ARG A 310 33.91 26.37 4.87
N LYS A 311 34.21 27.02 3.74
CA LYS A 311 34.14 26.45 2.39
C LYS A 311 35.06 25.25 2.16
N GLY A 312 36.04 25.02 3.02
CA GLY A 312 36.99 23.91 2.95
C GLY A 312 36.80 22.82 4.00
N SER A 313 35.69 22.81 4.73
CA SER A 313 35.49 21.92 5.88
C SER A 313 34.76 20.61 5.55
N ALA A 314 34.67 20.18 4.29
CA ALA A 314 33.91 18.99 3.91
C ALA A 314 34.79 17.77 3.62
N PHE A 315 34.26 16.56 3.79
CA PHE A 315 34.92 15.33 3.38
C PHE A 315 33.96 14.22 2.92
N SER A 316 34.48 13.33 2.08
CA SER A 316 33.87 12.03 1.74
C SER A 316 34.87 10.91 2.03
N SER A 317 34.42 9.90 2.77
CA SER A 317 35.23 8.76 3.20
C SER A 317 34.65 7.44 2.70
N ALA A 318 35.46 6.63 2.03
CA ALA A 318 35.06 5.29 1.63
C ALA A 318 36.20 4.27 1.72
N SER A 319 35.85 3.01 1.95
CA SER A 319 36.78 1.88 1.91
C SER A 319 37.25 1.54 0.50
N ILE A 320 36.42 1.86 -0.50
CA ILE A 320 36.72 1.81 -1.93
C ILE A 320 36.41 3.20 -2.51
N PRO A 321 37.33 4.17 -2.41
CA PRO A 321 37.08 5.55 -2.84
C PRO A 321 37.40 5.73 -4.33
N GLU A 322 36.69 4.96 -5.16
CA GLU A 322 36.75 4.93 -6.63
C GLU A 322 35.43 4.39 -7.18
N GLY A 323 34.99 4.90 -8.34
CA GLY A 323 33.80 4.40 -9.05
C GLY A 323 32.59 5.31 -8.89
N ASP A 324 31.53 5.03 -9.65
CA ASP A 324 30.27 5.78 -9.65
C ASP A 324 29.66 5.96 -8.25
N ILE A 325 29.68 4.91 -7.42
CA ILE A 325 29.18 4.98 -6.03
C ILE A 325 29.92 6.04 -5.21
N PHE A 326 31.26 6.08 -5.28
CA PHE A 326 32.02 7.10 -4.54
C PHE A 326 31.83 8.49 -5.15
N ASP A 327 31.82 8.58 -6.48
CA ASP A 327 31.81 9.86 -7.17
C ASP A 327 30.46 10.59 -7.07
N LEU A 328 29.35 9.85 -7.21
CA LEU A 328 28.00 10.41 -7.30
C LEU A 328 27.26 10.28 -5.96
N ASP A 329 27.23 9.07 -5.39
CA ASP A 329 26.42 8.84 -4.19
C ASP A 329 27.10 9.35 -2.90
N PHE A 330 28.41 9.63 -2.91
CA PHE A 330 29.14 10.17 -1.75
C PHE A 330 29.62 11.60 -2.04
N VAL A 331 30.50 11.79 -3.03
CA VAL A 331 31.12 13.11 -3.25
C VAL A 331 30.12 14.12 -3.79
N SER A 332 29.25 13.75 -4.73
CA SER A 332 28.23 14.70 -5.25
C SER A 332 27.18 15.03 -4.20
N HIS A 333 26.82 14.08 -3.34
CA HIS A 333 25.94 14.29 -2.19
C HIS A 333 26.50 15.35 -1.22
N GLU A 334 27.75 15.17 -0.76
CA GLU A 334 28.38 16.14 0.14
C GLU A 334 28.60 17.51 -0.53
N LEU A 335 28.92 17.53 -1.82
CA LEU A 335 28.98 18.77 -2.58
C LEU A 335 27.58 19.41 -2.68
N GLY A 336 26.51 18.66 -2.88
CA GLY A 336 25.14 19.15 -2.86
C GLY A 336 24.83 19.94 -1.59
N HIS A 337 25.21 19.41 -0.42
CA HIS A 337 25.15 20.15 0.85
C HIS A 337 26.01 21.41 0.84
N GLN A 338 27.29 21.32 0.44
CA GLN A 338 28.16 22.51 0.38
C GLN A 338 27.56 23.63 -0.49
N PHE A 339 26.81 23.25 -1.53
CA PHE A 339 26.10 24.14 -2.46
C PHE A 339 24.69 24.55 -2.02
N GLY A 340 24.13 23.98 -0.95
CA GLY A 340 22.92 24.49 -0.30
C GLY A 340 21.74 23.52 -0.14
N ALA A 341 21.83 22.29 -0.64
CA ALA A 341 20.72 21.34 -0.55
C ALA A 341 20.65 20.64 0.82
N ASN A 342 19.42 20.41 1.31
CA ASN A 342 19.14 19.47 2.40
C ASN A 342 18.81 18.08 1.82
N HIS A 343 18.59 17.08 2.69
CA HIS A 343 18.12 15.79 2.22
C HIS A 343 16.66 15.81 1.81
N THR A 344 16.34 14.98 0.82
CA THR A 344 15.00 14.85 0.24
C THR A 344 14.29 13.56 0.65
N TRP A 345 14.97 12.64 1.31
CA TRP A 345 14.39 11.40 1.83
C TRP A 345 13.42 11.66 2.99
N SER A 346 12.53 10.70 3.27
CA SER A 346 11.42 10.86 4.23
C SER A 346 11.36 9.79 5.33
N PHE A 347 12.39 8.96 5.56
CA PHE A 347 12.33 7.92 6.61
C PHE A 347 12.38 8.46 8.05
N GLU A 348 12.80 9.70 8.26
CA GLU A 348 12.72 10.47 9.50
C GLU A 348 12.55 11.97 9.17
N SER A 349 12.26 12.82 10.15
CA SER A 349 12.14 14.27 9.90
C SER A 349 13.48 14.97 10.10
N GLU A 350 13.92 15.75 9.11
CA GLU A 350 14.99 16.72 9.32
C GLU A 350 14.46 18.10 9.74
N GLY A 351 13.15 18.35 9.60
CA GLY A 351 12.52 19.65 9.87
C GLY A 351 12.95 20.74 8.88
N THR A 352 13.36 20.36 7.67
CA THR A 352 13.82 21.30 6.63
C THR A 352 12.74 21.63 5.61
N GLY A 353 11.61 20.89 5.61
CA GLY A 353 10.45 21.16 4.76
C GLY A 353 10.58 20.65 3.32
N VAL A 354 11.51 19.71 3.08
CA VAL A 354 11.81 19.17 1.74
C VAL A 354 11.94 17.64 1.72
N GLN A 355 11.49 16.94 2.78
CA GLN A 355 11.44 15.48 2.88
C GLN A 355 10.31 14.95 1.98
N ALA A 356 10.56 14.85 0.68
CA ALA A 356 9.55 14.59 -0.36
C ALA A 356 9.68 13.23 -1.06
N GLU A 357 10.77 12.50 -0.85
CA GLU A 357 10.98 11.18 -1.43
C GLU A 357 10.71 10.07 -0.40
N PRO A 358 9.92 9.04 -0.75
CA PRO A 358 9.51 8.04 0.23
C PRO A 358 10.73 7.30 0.79
N ALA A 359 10.67 6.99 2.08
CA ALA A 359 11.67 6.25 2.82
C ALA A 359 13.09 6.78 2.59
N SER A 360 14.03 5.97 2.07
CA SER A 360 15.40 6.42 1.81
C SER A 360 15.56 7.41 0.66
N GLY A 361 14.54 7.62 -0.17
CA GLY A 361 14.66 8.29 -1.47
C GLY A 361 15.63 7.59 -2.43
N THR A 362 15.74 8.14 -3.65
CA THR A 362 16.59 7.64 -4.73
C THR A 362 17.47 8.70 -5.38
N THR A 363 17.17 10.00 -5.29
CA THR A 363 18.03 11.03 -5.93
C THR A 363 19.36 11.23 -5.20
N ILE A 364 20.24 12.10 -5.72
CA ILE A 364 21.57 12.37 -5.14
C ILE A 364 21.50 12.77 -3.66
N MET A 365 20.48 13.52 -3.24
CA MET A 365 20.28 13.93 -1.84
C MET A 365 19.48 12.90 -1.02
N GLY A 366 19.19 11.74 -1.59
CA GLY A 366 18.64 10.56 -0.94
C GLY A 366 19.72 9.66 -0.31
N TYR A 367 19.27 8.66 0.44
CA TYR A 367 20.04 7.64 1.13
C TYR A 367 19.77 6.22 0.57
N ALA A 368 19.61 6.10 -0.75
CA ALA A 368 19.37 4.80 -1.39
C ALA A 368 20.49 3.79 -1.07
N GLY A 369 20.09 2.67 -0.46
CA GLY A 369 20.93 1.51 -0.18
C GLY A 369 21.57 1.48 1.21
N ILE A 370 21.39 2.51 2.04
CA ILE A 370 22.10 2.67 3.32
C ILE A 370 21.18 2.73 4.55
N VAL A 371 19.85 2.70 4.38
CA VAL A 371 18.86 2.74 5.47
C VAL A 371 18.19 1.37 5.63
N PRO A 372 18.67 0.51 6.56
CA PRO A 372 18.08 -0.82 6.76
C PRO A 372 16.57 -0.74 7.05
N GLY A 373 15.79 -1.52 6.32
CA GLY A 373 14.32 -1.56 6.46
C GLY A 373 13.56 -0.44 5.73
N ASN A 374 14.24 0.60 5.24
CA ASN A 374 13.64 1.76 4.56
C ASN A 374 14.28 2.08 3.19
N ASN A 375 15.04 1.16 2.61
CA ASN A 375 15.65 1.39 1.30
C ASN A 375 14.62 1.24 0.18
N VAL A 376 14.43 2.31 -0.62
CA VAL A 376 13.64 2.28 -1.86
C VAL A 376 14.35 1.48 -2.95
N GLU A 377 15.63 1.79 -3.17
CA GLU A 377 16.53 1.11 -4.10
C GLU A 377 17.88 0.82 -3.43
N PRO A 378 18.69 -0.12 -3.94
CA PRO A 378 20.00 -0.40 -3.39
C PRO A 378 21.06 0.66 -3.74
N ASN A 379 20.82 1.55 -4.71
CA ASN A 379 21.73 2.63 -5.11
C ASN A 379 20.92 3.85 -5.57
N GLY A 380 21.54 5.04 -5.54
CA GLY A 380 20.87 6.27 -5.96
C GLY A 380 20.83 6.43 -7.47
N ASP A 381 20.04 7.36 -7.97
CA ASP A 381 19.99 7.80 -9.35
C ASP A 381 20.83 9.07 -9.54
N ASP A 382 21.38 9.28 -10.75
CA ASP A 382 22.42 10.29 -11.02
C ASP A 382 21.87 11.70 -11.34
N TYR A 383 20.86 12.16 -10.60
CA TYR A 383 20.26 13.48 -10.78
C TYR A 383 19.78 14.08 -9.45
N PHE A 384 19.59 15.40 -9.42
CA PHE A 384 19.01 16.10 -8.27
C PHE A 384 17.48 16.16 -8.37
N HIS A 385 16.81 15.95 -7.23
CA HIS A 385 15.39 16.25 -7.06
C HIS A 385 15.11 17.74 -7.23
N TYR A 386 13.90 18.11 -7.66
CA TYR A 386 13.42 19.50 -7.75
C TYR A 386 13.81 20.37 -6.53
N ASN A 387 13.51 19.89 -5.32
CA ASN A 387 13.82 20.61 -4.07
C ASN A 387 15.32 20.93 -3.92
N SER A 388 16.20 20.00 -4.32
CA SER A 388 17.64 20.20 -4.26
C SER A 388 18.12 21.23 -5.29
N ILE A 389 17.59 21.19 -6.51
CA ILE A 389 17.92 22.17 -7.56
C ILE A 389 17.49 23.58 -7.13
N LEU A 390 16.28 23.70 -6.58
CA LEU A 390 15.75 24.96 -6.07
C LEU A 390 16.63 25.55 -4.96
N GLN A 391 16.91 24.78 -3.91
CA GLN A 391 17.72 25.23 -2.78
C GLN A 391 19.14 25.65 -3.21
N ILE A 392 19.76 24.87 -4.11
CA ILE A 392 21.09 25.20 -4.63
C ILE A 392 21.03 26.46 -5.48
N SER A 393 20.04 26.61 -6.37
CA SER A 393 19.90 27.81 -7.20
C SER A 393 19.73 29.06 -6.36
N ASP A 394 18.84 29.02 -5.37
CA ASP A 394 18.61 30.14 -4.44
C ASP A 394 19.90 30.51 -3.70
N TYR A 395 20.64 29.51 -3.19
CA TYR A 395 21.92 29.75 -2.55
C TYR A 395 22.93 30.38 -3.52
N LEU A 396 23.01 29.89 -4.76
CA LEU A 396 23.90 30.40 -5.80
C LEU A 396 23.63 31.87 -6.15
N GLN A 397 22.39 32.35 -5.99
CA GLN A 397 22.07 33.78 -6.15
C GLN A 397 22.67 34.66 -5.04
N THR A 398 22.98 34.09 -3.87
CA THR A 398 23.55 34.83 -2.73
C THR A 398 25.08 34.96 -2.77
N VAL A 399 25.76 34.19 -3.62
CA VAL A 399 27.22 34.13 -3.70
C VAL A 399 27.77 34.66 -5.04
N SER A 400 29.02 35.15 -5.03
CA SER A 400 29.63 35.81 -6.20
C SER A 400 31.08 35.40 -6.49
N CYS A 401 31.62 34.38 -5.81
CA CYS A 401 33.02 34.00 -6.01
C CYS A 401 33.27 33.18 -7.30
N ALA A 402 32.22 32.67 -7.93
CA ALA A 402 32.33 31.93 -9.19
C ALA A 402 32.81 32.82 -10.34
N GLN A 403 33.60 32.23 -11.24
CA GLN A 403 33.82 32.82 -12.55
C GLN A 403 32.65 32.47 -13.47
N THR A 404 31.90 33.47 -13.93
CA THR A 404 30.76 33.26 -14.83
C THR A 404 31.18 33.30 -16.29
N THR A 405 30.58 32.43 -17.11
CA THR A 405 30.71 32.44 -18.57
C THR A 405 29.30 32.50 -19.17
N PRO A 406 28.97 33.53 -19.98
CA PRO A 406 27.69 33.58 -20.67
C PRO A 406 27.53 32.38 -21.62
N LEU A 407 26.37 31.75 -21.55
CA LEU A 407 25.93 30.71 -22.46
C LEU A 407 25.15 31.33 -23.62
N THR A 408 25.18 30.67 -24.77
CA THR A 408 24.29 31.00 -25.90
C THR A 408 23.00 30.18 -25.87
N ASN A 409 22.98 29.15 -25.02
CA ASN A 409 21.86 28.27 -24.80
C ASN A 409 20.73 29.02 -24.09
N ALA A 410 19.53 28.99 -24.65
CA ALA A 410 18.34 29.60 -24.08
C ALA A 410 17.63 28.62 -23.13
N PRO A 411 16.98 29.11 -22.07
CA PRO A 411 16.20 28.23 -21.21
C PRO A 411 14.94 27.71 -21.94
N PRO A 412 14.51 26.48 -21.63
CA PRO A 412 13.25 25.95 -22.13
C PRO A 412 12.06 26.76 -21.59
N VAL A 413 10.95 26.74 -22.34
CA VAL A 413 9.71 27.43 -22.00
C VAL A 413 8.61 26.40 -21.78
N VAL A 414 8.05 26.38 -20.57
CA VAL A 414 6.94 25.50 -20.16
C VAL A 414 5.60 26.20 -20.37
N THR A 415 4.60 25.45 -20.84
CA THR A 415 3.21 25.90 -20.85
C THR A 415 2.63 25.72 -19.45
N PRO A 416 2.11 26.78 -18.79
CA PRO A 416 1.58 26.67 -17.44
C PRO A 416 0.45 25.64 -17.34
N MET A 417 0.48 24.83 -16.29
CA MET A 417 -0.54 23.81 -16.02
C MET A 417 -1.50 24.26 -14.91
N GLY A 418 -2.73 23.74 -14.95
CA GLY A 418 -3.74 24.00 -13.91
C GLY A 418 -3.66 22.99 -12.76
N ASP A 419 -4.28 23.35 -11.64
CA ASP A 419 -4.55 22.42 -10.53
C ASP A 419 -5.72 21.49 -10.90
N TYR A 420 -5.77 20.29 -10.32
CA TYR A 420 -6.80 19.29 -10.60
C TYR A 420 -7.46 18.76 -9.33
N ILE A 421 -8.77 18.52 -9.39
CA ILE A 421 -9.51 17.81 -8.34
C ILE A 421 -9.88 16.42 -8.89
N ILE A 422 -9.48 15.36 -8.18
CA ILE A 422 -9.63 13.97 -8.61
C ILE A 422 -10.39 13.12 -7.58
N PRO A 423 -11.07 12.04 -8.03
CA PRO A 423 -11.72 11.11 -7.12
C PRO A 423 -10.70 10.26 -6.36
N LYS A 424 -11.00 9.88 -5.11
CA LYS A 424 -10.16 8.94 -4.35
C LYS A 424 -10.07 7.57 -5.01
N GLY A 425 -9.01 6.83 -4.70
CA GLY A 425 -8.79 5.45 -5.17
C GLY A 425 -8.64 5.32 -6.69
N THR A 426 -8.37 6.41 -7.41
CA THR A 426 -8.38 6.47 -8.88
C THR A 426 -7.01 6.85 -9.43
N ALA A 427 -6.59 6.19 -10.51
CA ALA A 427 -5.34 6.51 -11.20
C ALA A 427 -5.44 7.84 -11.96
N PHE A 428 -4.32 8.55 -12.10
CA PHE A 428 -4.26 9.79 -12.86
C PHE A 428 -2.97 9.90 -13.67
N VAL A 429 -2.98 10.76 -14.68
CA VAL A 429 -1.86 10.99 -15.59
C VAL A 429 -1.58 12.48 -15.72
N LEU A 430 -0.33 12.87 -15.50
CA LEU A 430 0.12 14.26 -15.70
C LEU A 430 0.90 14.33 -17.00
N GLU A 431 0.58 15.33 -17.82
CA GLU A 431 1.18 15.58 -19.12
C GLU A 431 1.58 17.06 -19.20
N GLY A 432 2.85 17.31 -19.45
CA GLY A 432 3.38 18.67 -19.58
C GLY A 432 3.77 19.00 -21.02
N MET A 433 3.91 20.28 -21.32
CA MET A 433 4.42 20.74 -22.61
C MET A 433 5.50 21.78 -22.42
N ALA A 434 6.64 21.57 -23.07
CA ALA A 434 7.71 22.54 -23.14
C ALA A 434 8.24 22.68 -24.57
N THR A 435 8.83 23.83 -24.85
CA THR A 435 9.51 24.12 -26.11
C THR A 435 10.86 24.75 -25.83
N ASP A 436 11.83 24.49 -26.70
CA ASP A 436 13.13 25.15 -26.68
C ASP A 436 13.36 25.90 -27.99
N SER A 437 14.00 27.06 -27.90
CA SER A 437 14.40 27.83 -29.07
C SER A 437 15.65 27.26 -29.75
N ASP A 438 16.47 26.50 -29.00
CA ASP A 438 17.67 25.84 -29.47
C ASP A 438 17.33 24.43 -30.01
N VAL A 439 17.07 24.36 -31.31
CA VAL A 439 16.61 23.14 -32.02
C VAL A 439 17.53 21.90 -31.92
N GLY A 440 18.74 22.05 -31.36
CA GLY A 440 19.70 20.97 -31.17
C GLY A 440 19.58 20.27 -29.82
N ASP A 441 18.84 20.85 -28.88
CA ASP A 441 18.72 20.36 -27.52
C ASP A 441 17.61 19.32 -27.39
N VAL A 442 17.83 18.36 -26.49
CA VAL A 442 16.92 17.25 -26.24
C VAL A 442 16.32 17.45 -24.87
N LEU A 443 15.04 17.82 -24.84
CA LEU A 443 14.34 18.04 -23.59
C LEU A 443 14.05 16.72 -22.89
N THR A 444 14.36 16.67 -21.59
CA THR A 444 13.91 15.61 -20.68
C THR A 444 13.03 16.20 -19.58
N TYR A 445 12.11 15.37 -19.11
CA TYR A 445 11.01 15.75 -18.24
C TYR A 445 11.01 14.90 -16.97
N THR A 446 10.71 15.52 -15.84
CA THR A 446 10.53 14.83 -14.56
C THR A 446 9.29 15.35 -13.87
N TRP A 447 8.43 14.42 -13.47
CA TRP A 447 7.31 14.70 -12.58
C TRP A 447 7.66 14.18 -11.19
N GLU A 448 7.78 15.06 -10.21
CA GLU A 448 8.19 14.71 -8.84
C GLU A 448 7.15 15.19 -7.85
N GLN A 449 6.79 14.33 -6.89
CA GLN A 449 5.99 14.77 -5.75
C GLN A 449 6.88 15.61 -4.83
N ILE A 450 6.37 16.73 -4.31
CA ILE A 450 7.15 17.68 -3.49
C ILE A 450 6.56 17.90 -2.09
N ASP A 451 5.60 17.07 -1.69
CA ASP A 451 4.98 17.09 -0.36
C ASP A 451 6.00 16.68 0.72
N ASP A 452 6.28 17.60 1.66
CA ASP A 452 7.06 17.29 2.84
C ASP A 452 6.29 16.33 3.77
N GLY A 453 7.01 15.36 4.35
CA GLY A 453 6.46 14.49 5.37
C GLY A 453 7.35 13.29 5.67
N VAL A 454 7.07 12.60 6.79
CA VAL A 454 7.78 11.38 7.18
C VAL A 454 7.04 10.15 6.67
N VAL A 455 7.62 9.49 5.68
CA VAL A 455 7.07 8.28 5.06
C VAL A 455 8.12 7.18 5.10
N THR A 456 7.94 6.23 6.01
CA THR A 456 8.73 5.01 6.14
C THR A 456 8.11 3.88 5.34
N THR A 457 8.81 2.76 5.21
CA THR A 457 8.21 1.51 4.69
C THR A 457 6.90 1.17 5.40
N ASN A 458 6.84 1.31 6.72
CA ASN A 458 5.68 0.91 7.51
C ASN A 458 4.51 1.88 7.41
N THR A 459 4.76 3.15 7.07
CA THR A 459 3.73 4.20 6.96
C THR A 459 3.31 4.46 5.51
N PHE A 460 4.08 4.00 4.52
CA PHE A 460 3.72 4.10 3.11
C PHE A 460 2.43 3.30 2.82
N GLY A 461 1.41 3.98 2.29
CA GLY A 461 0.12 3.37 1.99
C GLY A 461 -0.90 4.36 1.41
N PRO A 462 -2.04 3.86 0.88
CA PRO A 462 -3.09 4.70 0.33
C PRO A 462 -3.85 5.52 1.39
N GLU A 463 -3.73 5.16 2.66
CA GLU A 463 -4.34 5.88 3.79
C GLU A 463 -3.41 6.93 4.39
N ASN A 464 -2.24 7.16 3.78
CA ASN A 464 -1.26 8.12 4.27
C ASN A 464 -1.76 9.56 4.02
N PRO A 465 -1.98 10.37 5.08
CA PRO A 465 -2.57 11.70 4.92
C PRO A 465 -1.57 12.78 4.47
N SER A 466 -0.26 12.55 4.56
CA SER A 466 0.77 13.56 4.21
C SER A 466 2.05 12.92 3.64
N GLY A 467 2.96 13.73 3.09
CA GLY A 467 4.23 13.24 2.51
C GLY A 467 4.07 12.39 1.24
N ALA A 468 5.15 11.68 0.87
CA ALA A 468 5.29 10.98 -0.40
C ALA A 468 4.39 9.73 -0.58
N ASN A 469 3.63 9.71 -1.68
CA ASN A 469 2.92 8.55 -2.23
C ASN A 469 3.57 8.01 -3.51
N PHE A 470 4.47 8.78 -4.13
CA PHE A 470 5.12 8.43 -5.38
C PHE A 470 6.62 8.73 -5.31
N ARG A 471 7.46 7.72 -5.57
CA ARG A 471 8.91 7.93 -5.69
C ARG A 471 9.26 8.86 -6.86
N SER A 472 10.41 9.53 -6.76
CA SER A 472 11.03 10.15 -7.93
C SER A 472 11.54 9.07 -8.91
N VAL A 473 11.52 9.39 -10.20
CA VAL A 473 11.99 8.53 -11.30
C VAL A 473 12.86 9.35 -12.25
N ALA A 474 13.88 8.70 -12.83
CA ALA A 474 14.84 9.36 -13.71
C ALA A 474 14.16 10.11 -14.87
N PRO A 475 14.71 11.25 -15.33
CA PRO A 475 14.09 12.05 -16.38
C PRO A 475 14.02 11.30 -17.72
N THR A 476 12.98 11.57 -18.52
CA THR A 476 12.77 10.92 -19.83
C THR A 476 12.33 11.91 -20.89
N THR A 477 12.39 11.54 -22.17
CA THR A 477 11.84 12.37 -23.26
C THR A 477 10.31 12.33 -23.35
N ASP A 478 9.64 11.47 -22.58
CA ASP A 478 8.18 11.45 -22.51
C ASP A 478 7.72 12.48 -21.46
N PRO A 479 6.95 13.51 -21.84
CA PRO A 479 6.43 14.48 -20.89
C PRO A 479 5.26 13.95 -20.05
N THR A 480 4.82 12.71 -20.31
CA THR A 480 3.68 12.07 -19.65
C THR A 480 4.13 11.14 -18.54
N ARG A 481 3.56 11.26 -17.33
CA ARG A 481 3.73 10.29 -16.24
C ARG A 481 2.39 9.83 -15.70
N TYR A 482 2.25 8.51 -15.56
CA TYR A 482 1.09 7.85 -14.95
C TYR A 482 1.34 7.58 -13.46
N PHE A 483 0.30 7.75 -12.65
CA PHE A 483 0.32 7.60 -11.20
C PHE A 483 -0.78 6.63 -10.74
N PRO A 484 -0.42 5.41 -10.30
CA PRO A 484 0.88 4.74 -10.43
C PRO A 484 1.26 4.49 -11.89
N ARG A 485 2.48 4.00 -12.14
CA ARG A 485 2.95 3.66 -13.49
C ARG A 485 1.92 2.80 -14.25
N LEU A 486 1.74 3.06 -15.55
CA LEU A 486 0.68 2.46 -16.37
C LEU A 486 0.65 0.92 -16.31
N SER A 487 1.82 0.27 -16.25
CA SER A 487 1.91 -1.18 -16.15
C SER A 487 1.24 -1.76 -14.90
N ARG A 488 1.15 -0.99 -13.81
CA ARG A 488 0.42 -1.38 -12.59
C ARG A 488 -1.07 -1.13 -12.71
N VAL A 489 -1.45 0.01 -13.30
CA VAL A 489 -2.85 0.37 -13.53
C VAL A 489 -3.54 -0.69 -14.38
N VAL A 490 -2.90 -1.13 -15.47
CA VAL A 490 -3.39 -2.19 -16.35
C VAL A 490 -3.57 -3.54 -15.64
N GLN A 491 -2.79 -3.79 -14.58
CA GLN A 491 -2.90 -4.99 -13.74
C GLN A 491 -3.95 -4.85 -12.63
N GLY A 492 -4.56 -3.68 -12.46
CA GLY A 492 -5.47 -3.37 -11.35
C GLY A 492 -4.75 -3.10 -10.01
N ASN A 493 -3.42 -2.94 -10.03
CA ASN A 493 -2.61 -2.77 -8.83
C ASN A 493 -2.43 -1.28 -8.50
N LEU A 494 -3.49 -0.58 -8.11
CA LEU A 494 -3.48 0.87 -7.85
C LEU A 494 -2.85 1.28 -6.52
N THR A 495 -2.92 0.40 -5.52
CA THR A 495 -2.43 0.68 -4.16
C THR A 495 -1.20 -0.15 -3.82
N GLN A 496 -0.36 0.35 -2.91
CA GLN A 496 0.76 -0.40 -2.34
C GLN A 496 0.95 0.00 -0.89
N THR A 497 1.22 -0.98 -0.02
CA THR A 497 1.53 -0.80 1.40
C THR A 497 2.79 -1.59 1.74
N THR A 498 3.57 -1.11 2.71
CA THR A 498 4.76 -1.83 3.22
C THR A 498 5.70 -2.36 2.12
N PRO A 499 6.14 -1.52 1.17
CA PRO A 499 6.98 -1.93 0.05
C PRO A 499 8.37 -2.44 0.48
N GLU A 500 8.93 -3.38 -0.28
CA GLU A 500 10.31 -3.85 -0.09
C GLU A 500 11.31 -3.07 -0.96
N THR A 501 12.61 -3.26 -0.75
CA THR A 501 13.64 -2.64 -1.60
C THR A 501 13.54 -3.14 -3.04
N GLY A 502 13.46 -2.22 -3.99
CA GLY A 502 13.29 -2.49 -5.42
C GLY A 502 11.83 -2.60 -5.87
N ASP A 503 10.87 -2.43 -4.96
CA ASP A 503 9.47 -2.27 -5.32
C ASP A 503 9.20 -0.94 -6.03
N VAL A 504 7.95 -0.75 -6.44
CA VAL A 504 7.54 0.42 -7.21
C VAL A 504 7.47 1.71 -6.40
N TRP A 505 7.03 1.67 -5.13
CA TRP A 505 6.83 2.83 -4.26
C TRP A 505 5.90 3.89 -4.87
N GLU A 506 4.75 3.44 -5.36
CA GLU A 506 3.68 4.29 -5.91
C GLU A 506 2.32 3.77 -5.45
N THR A 507 1.46 4.66 -4.94
CA THR A 507 0.10 4.33 -4.51
C THR A 507 -0.86 5.50 -4.70
N VAL A 508 -2.07 5.25 -5.21
CA VAL A 508 -3.17 6.24 -5.13
C VAL A 508 -3.55 6.49 -3.67
N SER A 509 -4.22 7.62 -3.39
CA SER A 509 -4.79 7.91 -2.05
C SER A 509 -6.24 7.44 -1.97
N ASN A 510 -6.60 6.81 -0.86
CA ASN A 510 -7.97 6.47 -0.48
C ASN A 510 -8.57 7.47 0.52
N VAL A 511 -7.75 8.38 1.03
CA VAL A 511 -8.16 9.49 1.89
C VAL A 511 -8.07 10.80 1.11
N GLU A 512 -8.90 11.74 1.52
CA GLU A 512 -8.81 13.12 1.06
C GLU A 512 -7.49 13.74 1.48
N ARG A 513 -6.80 14.35 0.52
CA ARG A 513 -5.51 15.04 0.70
C ARG A 513 -5.11 15.75 -0.57
N ASP A 514 -4.18 16.68 -0.42
CA ASP A 514 -3.54 17.35 -1.53
C ASP A 514 -2.19 16.69 -1.86
N PHE A 515 -1.91 16.58 -3.16
CA PHE A 515 -0.59 16.26 -3.67
C PHE A 515 -0.01 17.48 -4.36
N LYS A 516 1.26 17.77 -4.07
CA LYS A 516 2.03 18.79 -4.77
C LYS A 516 3.00 18.13 -5.73
N PHE A 517 2.96 18.54 -7.00
CA PHE A 517 3.86 18.02 -8.03
C PHE A 517 4.69 19.14 -8.66
N ALA A 518 5.95 18.86 -8.92
CA ALA A 518 6.83 19.66 -9.76
C ALA A 518 7.06 18.99 -11.12
N PHE A 519 6.96 19.76 -12.19
CA PHE A 519 7.29 19.38 -13.56
C PHE A 519 8.59 20.06 -13.98
N THR A 520 9.71 19.35 -13.80
CA THR A 520 11.05 19.85 -14.10
C THR A 520 11.44 19.51 -15.54
N VAL A 521 11.88 20.51 -16.30
CA VAL A 521 12.33 20.37 -17.69
C VAL A 521 13.81 20.74 -17.81
N ARG A 522 14.60 19.83 -18.37
CA ARG A 522 16.04 20.00 -18.63
C ARG A 522 16.27 20.02 -20.13
N ASP A 523 17.06 20.99 -20.61
CA ASP A 523 17.44 21.06 -22.03
C ASP A 523 18.60 20.13 -22.41
N ASN A 524 19.33 19.63 -21.40
CA ASN A 524 20.52 18.80 -21.55
C ASN A 524 21.67 19.42 -22.35
N ALA A 525 21.67 20.74 -22.55
CA ALA A 525 22.65 21.42 -23.38
C ALA A 525 24.09 21.19 -22.91
N VAL A 526 25.01 21.04 -23.86
CA VAL A 526 26.40 20.69 -23.57
C VAL A 526 27.18 21.91 -23.07
N GLY A 527 27.79 21.78 -21.89
CA GLY A 527 28.62 22.82 -21.29
C GLY A 527 27.85 23.81 -20.42
N GLY A 528 26.62 23.46 -20.02
CA GLY A 528 25.78 24.20 -19.09
C GLY A 528 24.31 24.13 -19.55
N GLY A 529 23.55 23.22 -18.95
CA GLY A 529 22.11 23.11 -19.19
C GLY A 529 21.34 24.23 -18.51
N GLN A 530 20.13 24.48 -18.98
CA GLN A 530 19.13 25.31 -18.33
C GLN A 530 17.96 24.44 -17.86
N VAL A 531 17.40 24.81 -16.72
CA VAL A 531 16.35 24.06 -16.04
C VAL A 531 15.25 25.00 -15.61
N ILE A 532 14.02 24.64 -15.94
CA ILE A 532 12.81 25.34 -15.51
C ILE A 532 11.83 24.33 -14.91
N SER A 533 10.96 24.80 -14.02
CA SER A 533 9.92 23.97 -13.44
C SER A 533 8.61 24.72 -13.28
N ASP A 534 7.52 23.96 -13.38
CA ASP A 534 6.17 24.40 -12.99
C ASP A 534 5.66 23.53 -11.84
N VAL A 535 4.83 24.09 -10.96
CA VAL A 535 4.29 23.40 -9.78
C VAL A 535 2.78 23.46 -9.79
N LEU A 536 2.13 22.31 -9.57
CA LEU A 536 0.67 22.19 -9.54
C LEU A 536 0.20 21.30 -8.38
N ASP A 537 -1.05 21.51 -7.98
CA ASP A 537 -1.72 20.70 -6.96
C ASP A 537 -2.70 19.70 -7.60
N VAL A 538 -2.73 18.48 -7.06
CA VAL A 538 -3.73 17.45 -7.37
C VAL A 538 -4.47 17.10 -6.08
N ASN A 539 -5.69 17.61 -5.93
CA ASN A 539 -6.53 17.46 -4.76
C ASN A 539 -7.38 16.19 -4.86
N VAL A 540 -7.21 15.25 -3.94
CA VAL A 540 -8.03 14.04 -3.84
C VAL A 540 -9.19 14.31 -2.89
N ILE A 541 -10.44 14.08 -3.31
CA ILE A 541 -11.62 14.30 -2.45
C ILE A 541 -12.30 13.00 -2.03
N ASN A 542 -12.95 13.02 -0.85
CA ASN A 542 -13.72 11.88 -0.38
C ASN A 542 -15.11 11.74 -1.03
N ALA A 543 -15.67 12.84 -1.54
CA ALA A 543 -17.03 12.89 -2.08
C ALA A 543 -17.23 12.14 -3.42
N ALA A 544 -16.15 11.69 -4.06
CA ALA A 544 -16.19 10.98 -5.33
C ALA A 544 -15.14 9.87 -5.40
N GLY A 545 -15.43 8.83 -6.19
CA GLY A 545 -14.53 7.71 -6.44
C GLY A 545 -14.86 6.40 -5.71
N PRO A 546 -14.22 5.29 -6.11
CA PRO A 546 -13.26 5.19 -7.21
C PRO A 546 -13.93 5.20 -8.59
N PHE A 547 -13.34 5.90 -9.56
CA PHE A 547 -13.77 5.85 -10.96
C PHE A 547 -13.21 4.57 -11.61
N THR A 548 -14.09 3.72 -12.17
CA THR A 548 -13.70 2.38 -12.64
C THR A 548 -14.39 1.98 -13.93
N VAL A 549 -13.68 1.30 -14.84
CA VAL A 549 -14.29 0.67 -16.03
C VAL A 549 -14.86 -0.70 -15.63
N THR A 550 -16.17 -0.86 -15.81
CA THR A 550 -16.92 -2.06 -15.38
C THR A 550 -17.17 -3.06 -16.51
N SER A 551 -17.06 -2.63 -17.78
CA SER A 551 -17.15 -3.50 -18.95
C SER A 551 -15.84 -4.26 -19.25
N GLN A 552 -15.91 -5.31 -20.09
CA GLN A 552 -14.78 -6.17 -20.44
C GLN A 552 -14.00 -6.69 -19.20
N ALA A 553 -14.74 -7.04 -18.14
CA ALA A 553 -14.20 -7.57 -16.89
C ALA A 553 -13.62 -9.00 -17.04
N SER A 554 -13.92 -9.67 -18.16
CA SER A 554 -13.39 -10.99 -18.50
C SER A 554 -13.01 -11.06 -19.98
N SER A 555 -12.28 -12.10 -20.37
CA SER A 555 -11.83 -12.24 -21.76
C SER A 555 -13.00 -12.48 -22.70
N GLU A 556 -13.20 -11.55 -23.63
CA GLU A 556 -14.22 -11.61 -24.68
C GLU A 556 -13.59 -11.60 -26.07
N VAL A 557 -14.39 -11.90 -27.09
CA VAL A 557 -13.96 -11.95 -28.49
C VAL A 557 -14.90 -11.11 -29.34
N TYR A 558 -14.37 -10.04 -29.92
CA TYR A 558 -15.08 -9.13 -30.79
C TYR A 558 -14.59 -9.27 -32.23
N GLU A 559 -15.47 -8.97 -33.18
CA GLU A 559 -15.12 -8.94 -34.59
C GLU A 559 -14.76 -7.50 -34.97
N GLY A 560 -13.71 -7.28 -35.76
CA GLY A 560 -13.37 -5.95 -36.25
C GLY A 560 -14.57 -5.31 -36.98
N GLY A 561 -14.88 -4.07 -36.64
CA GLY A 561 -16.06 -3.34 -37.12
C GLY A 561 -17.38 -3.69 -36.42
N SER A 562 -17.37 -4.46 -35.33
CA SER A 562 -18.53 -4.59 -34.44
C SER A 562 -18.61 -3.42 -33.45
N ILE A 563 -19.83 -3.01 -33.09
CA ILE A 563 -20.07 -2.02 -32.03
C ILE A 563 -20.08 -2.75 -30.69
N GLN A 564 -19.39 -2.22 -29.70
CA GLN A 564 -19.34 -2.74 -28.34
C GLN A 564 -19.62 -1.63 -27.34
N GLN A 565 -20.38 -1.97 -26.30
CA GLN A 565 -20.63 -1.04 -25.21
C GLN A 565 -19.43 -1.04 -24.25
N VAL A 566 -18.96 0.15 -23.91
CA VAL A 566 -18.07 0.43 -22.80
C VAL A 566 -18.90 1.01 -21.66
N ALA A 567 -18.68 0.51 -20.45
CA ALA A 567 -19.39 0.97 -19.26
C ALA A 567 -18.40 1.24 -18.13
N TRP A 568 -18.66 2.28 -17.34
CA TRP A 568 -17.85 2.69 -16.20
C TRP A 568 -18.74 3.20 -15.07
N ASP A 569 -18.21 3.18 -13.86
CA ASP A 569 -18.83 3.86 -12.72
C ASP A 569 -18.43 5.33 -12.72
N VAL A 570 -19.41 6.21 -12.91
CA VAL A 570 -19.20 7.67 -12.89
C VAL A 570 -18.72 8.14 -11.51
N ALA A 571 -19.12 7.45 -10.44
CA ALA A 571 -18.64 7.65 -9.07
C ALA A 571 -18.61 9.13 -8.59
N GLY A 572 -19.60 9.94 -8.99
CA GLY A 572 -19.70 11.35 -8.61
C GLY A 572 -18.67 12.28 -9.28
N THR A 573 -17.93 11.81 -10.28
CA THR A 573 -16.90 12.63 -10.96
C THR A 573 -17.47 13.69 -11.91
N ASN A 574 -18.71 13.52 -12.36
CA ASN A 574 -19.39 14.45 -13.27
C ASN A 574 -20.11 15.61 -12.56
N ILE A 575 -20.00 15.70 -11.24
CA ILE A 575 -20.57 16.79 -10.43
C ILE A 575 -19.46 17.58 -9.75
N LEU A 576 -19.76 18.81 -9.33
CA LEU A 576 -18.83 19.63 -8.55
C LEU A 576 -18.41 18.91 -7.25
N PRO A 577 -17.15 19.05 -6.81
CA PRO A 577 -16.15 19.98 -7.34
C PRO A 577 -15.29 19.43 -8.50
N ILE A 578 -15.41 18.15 -8.89
CA ILE A 578 -14.62 17.56 -9.99
C ILE A 578 -15.12 18.04 -11.36
N ASP A 579 -16.44 18.04 -11.57
CA ASP A 579 -17.13 18.53 -12.79
C ASP A 579 -16.59 17.97 -14.13
N ALA A 580 -16.12 16.72 -14.15
CA ALA A 580 -15.69 16.05 -15.37
C ALA A 580 -16.91 15.59 -16.20
N LYS A 581 -17.41 16.48 -17.05
CA LYS A 581 -18.65 16.26 -17.83
C LYS A 581 -18.51 15.27 -18.97
N THR A 582 -17.30 15.14 -19.52
CA THR A 582 -17.01 14.25 -20.65
C THR A 582 -15.76 13.41 -20.42
N VAL A 583 -15.70 12.29 -21.15
CA VAL A 583 -14.59 11.33 -21.15
C VAL A 583 -14.18 10.99 -22.57
N ASP A 584 -12.93 10.57 -22.72
CA ASP A 584 -12.38 10.00 -23.94
C ASP A 584 -12.12 8.50 -23.74
N ILE A 585 -12.34 7.71 -24.79
CA ILE A 585 -12.17 6.26 -24.75
C ILE A 585 -11.04 5.86 -25.68
N PHE A 586 -10.02 5.20 -25.12
CA PHE A 586 -8.84 4.74 -25.85
C PHE A 586 -8.73 3.22 -25.86
N LEU A 587 -8.11 2.68 -26.90
CA LEU A 587 -7.83 1.28 -27.12
C LEU A 587 -6.33 1.03 -27.19
N SER A 588 -5.90 0.02 -26.46
CA SER A 588 -4.61 -0.63 -26.59
C SER A 588 -4.76 -1.92 -27.40
N LEU A 589 -3.77 -2.21 -28.25
CA LEU A 589 -3.64 -3.51 -28.93
C LEU A 589 -2.49 -4.37 -28.38
N ASP A 590 -1.72 -3.85 -27.42
CA ASP A 590 -0.45 -4.40 -26.93
C ASP A 590 -0.50 -4.79 -25.44
N GLY A 591 -1.70 -5.10 -24.93
CA GLY A 591 -1.93 -5.53 -23.57
C GLY A 591 -1.92 -4.40 -22.54
N GLY A 592 -2.11 -3.15 -22.97
CA GLY A 592 -2.06 -1.95 -22.13
C GLY A 592 -0.66 -1.34 -21.99
N SER A 593 0.30 -1.72 -22.83
CA SER A 593 1.63 -1.06 -22.82
C SER A 593 1.53 0.37 -23.35
N SER A 594 0.62 0.62 -24.29
CA SER A 594 0.24 1.95 -24.80
C SER A 594 -1.23 1.99 -25.21
N PHE A 595 -1.83 3.20 -25.27
CA PHE A 595 -3.23 3.43 -25.67
C PHE A 595 -3.34 4.42 -26.85
N PRO A 596 -2.78 4.11 -28.04
CA PRO A 596 -2.66 5.08 -29.13
C PRO A 596 -3.92 5.25 -30.00
N ILE A 597 -4.94 4.40 -29.84
CA ILE A 597 -6.14 4.42 -30.68
C ILE A 597 -7.28 5.06 -29.91
N GLN A 598 -7.75 6.22 -30.34
CA GLN A 598 -8.97 6.83 -29.81
C GLN A 598 -10.19 6.16 -30.45
N LEU A 599 -11.12 5.69 -29.63
CA LEU A 599 -12.37 5.06 -30.04
C LEU A 599 -13.56 6.02 -30.01
N ALA A 600 -13.56 6.95 -29.04
CA ALA A 600 -14.52 8.03 -28.89
C ALA A 600 -13.86 9.19 -28.13
N ASP A 601 -14.29 10.40 -28.41
CA ASP A 601 -13.82 11.65 -27.79
C ASP A 601 -15.01 12.51 -27.35
N ASP A 602 -14.83 13.24 -26.24
CA ASP A 602 -15.81 14.19 -25.70
C ASP A 602 -17.22 13.58 -25.47
N VAL A 603 -17.29 12.30 -25.06
CA VAL A 603 -18.56 11.62 -24.76
C VAL A 603 -19.00 11.89 -23.33
N LEU A 604 -20.30 11.96 -23.06
CA LEU A 604 -20.80 12.29 -21.73
C LEU A 604 -20.31 11.31 -20.67
N ASN A 605 -19.91 11.83 -19.51
CA ASN A 605 -19.58 11.04 -18.34
C ASN A 605 -20.86 10.59 -17.61
N ASP A 606 -21.66 9.76 -18.29
CA ASP A 606 -22.95 9.24 -17.79
C ASP A 606 -22.93 7.72 -17.50
N GLY A 607 -21.78 7.08 -17.72
CA GLY A 607 -21.49 5.70 -17.33
C GLY A 607 -21.50 4.70 -18.49
N THR A 608 -21.83 5.11 -19.71
CA THR A 608 -21.76 4.20 -20.87
C THR A 608 -21.59 4.90 -22.22
N GLU A 609 -20.86 4.26 -23.13
CA GLU A 609 -20.76 4.68 -24.53
C GLU A 609 -20.63 3.47 -25.45
N ASP A 610 -21.24 3.53 -26.63
CA ASP A 610 -21.05 2.53 -27.68
C ASP A 610 -19.87 2.92 -28.58
N VAL A 611 -18.90 2.02 -28.76
CA VAL A 611 -17.70 2.24 -29.56
C VAL A 611 -17.54 1.23 -30.69
N LEU A 612 -16.97 1.66 -31.80
CA LEU A 612 -16.71 0.79 -32.95
C LEU A 612 -15.32 0.14 -32.84
N MET A 613 -15.26 -1.19 -32.84
CA MET A 613 -13.99 -1.90 -32.80
C MET A 613 -13.20 -1.73 -34.12
N PRO A 614 -11.91 -1.39 -34.09
CA PRO A 614 -11.10 -1.30 -35.30
C PRO A 614 -10.84 -2.67 -35.91
N GLY A 615 -10.41 -2.70 -37.18
CA GLY A 615 -10.16 -3.95 -37.90
C GLY A 615 -8.85 -4.68 -37.54
N ASN A 616 -7.98 -4.06 -36.75
CA ASN A 616 -6.69 -4.63 -36.36
C ASN A 616 -6.85 -5.76 -35.35
N ALA A 617 -6.51 -6.98 -35.76
CA ALA A 617 -6.61 -8.14 -34.89
C ALA A 617 -5.56 -8.13 -33.77
N THR A 618 -5.99 -8.49 -32.56
CA THR A 618 -5.13 -8.71 -31.39
C THR A 618 -5.81 -9.66 -30.42
N SER A 619 -5.04 -10.34 -29.57
CA SER A 619 -5.57 -11.10 -28.42
C SER A 619 -5.33 -10.41 -27.08
N ALA A 620 -4.81 -9.18 -27.10
CA ALA A 620 -4.37 -8.44 -25.92
C ALA A 620 -4.95 -7.02 -25.92
N ALA A 621 -6.21 -6.86 -26.34
CA ALA A 621 -6.84 -5.54 -26.33
C ALA A 621 -7.20 -5.11 -24.90
N ARG A 622 -7.02 -3.82 -24.61
CA ARG A 622 -7.45 -3.14 -23.36
C ARG A 622 -8.09 -1.80 -23.70
N ILE A 623 -9.06 -1.38 -22.92
CA ILE A 623 -9.78 -0.10 -23.04
C ILE A 623 -9.45 0.77 -21.83
N MET A 624 -9.19 2.04 -22.09
CA MET A 624 -9.03 3.10 -21.10
C MET A 624 -10.16 4.11 -21.28
N VAL A 625 -10.76 4.55 -20.17
CA VAL A 625 -11.67 5.69 -20.11
C VAL A 625 -10.96 6.78 -19.31
N LYS A 626 -10.71 7.93 -19.91
CA LYS A 626 -9.99 9.08 -19.33
C LYS A 626 -10.91 10.29 -19.33
N ALA A 627 -10.94 11.08 -18.27
CA ALA A 627 -11.67 12.36 -18.28
C ALA A 627 -11.07 13.32 -19.32
N SER A 628 -11.91 14.00 -20.11
CA SER A 628 -11.42 14.86 -21.22
C SER A 628 -10.78 16.15 -20.68
N ASP A 629 -11.40 16.76 -19.66
CA ASP A 629 -10.95 18.01 -19.02
C ASP A 629 -10.30 17.81 -17.64
N ASN A 630 -9.88 16.58 -17.31
CA ASN A 630 -9.26 16.24 -16.02
C ASN A 630 -8.20 15.14 -16.22
N VAL A 631 -7.43 14.81 -15.19
CA VAL A 631 -6.26 13.92 -15.27
C VAL A 631 -6.54 12.48 -14.87
N PHE A 632 -7.69 12.19 -14.27
CA PHE A 632 -8.03 10.84 -13.80
C PHE A 632 -8.49 9.92 -14.94
N PHE A 633 -8.23 8.62 -14.80
CA PHE A 633 -8.62 7.60 -15.77
C PHE A 633 -8.75 6.22 -15.13
N ALA A 634 -9.38 5.29 -15.85
CA ALA A 634 -9.47 3.89 -15.48
C ALA A 634 -9.26 2.97 -16.70
N VAL A 635 -8.76 1.76 -16.45
CA VAL A 635 -8.53 0.72 -17.47
C VAL A 635 -9.36 -0.51 -17.14
N ASN A 636 -9.91 -1.16 -18.16
CA ASN A 636 -10.71 -2.36 -17.99
C ASN A 636 -9.86 -3.55 -17.43
N ALA A 637 -10.51 -4.43 -16.67
CA ALA A 637 -9.79 -5.43 -15.87
C ALA A 637 -9.09 -6.55 -16.69
N ALA A 638 -9.63 -6.94 -17.84
CA ALA A 638 -9.17 -8.13 -18.59
C ALA A 638 -8.78 -7.86 -20.05
N ASN A 639 -7.90 -8.70 -20.59
CA ASN A 639 -7.60 -8.67 -22.03
C ASN A 639 -8.80 -9.23 -22.78
N PHE A 640 -9.17 -8.61 -23.88
CA PHE A 640 -10.10 -9.18 -24.85
C PHE A 640 -9.41 -9.33 -26.22
N SER A 641 -10.06 -10.08 -27.12
CA SER A 641 -9.56 -10.33 -28.46
C SER A 641 -10.38 -9.59 -29.50
N ILE A 642 -9.72 -8.98 -30.47
CA ILE A 642 -10.31 -8.46 -31.69
C ILE A 642 -9.92 -9.41 -32.83
N GLN A 643 -10.90 -10.01 -33.49
CA GLN A 643 -10.71 -10.83 -34.68
C GLN A 643 -10.75 -9.98 -35.93
N GLU A 644 -9.88 -10.29 -36.89
CA GLU A 644 -9.84 -9.59 -38.17
C GLU A 644 -11.17 -9.78 -38.92
N SER A 645 -11.74 -8.69 -39.45
CA SER A 645 -12.91 -8.71 -40.34
C SER A 645 -12.48 -8.32 -41.75
N SER A 646 -12.94 -9.04 -42.78
CA SER A 646 -12.54 -8.77 -44.17
C SER A 646 -12.86 -7.34 -44.66
N VAL A 647 -13.91 -6.74 -44.10
CA VAL A 647 -14.35 -5.36 -44.39
C VAL A 647 -14.71 -4.68 -43.07
N VAL A 648 -14.25 -3.44 -42.87
CA VAL A 648 -14.62 -2.57 -41.76
C VAL A 648 -15.03 -1.20 -42.33
N LEU A 649 -16.16 -0.68 -41.86
CA LEU A 649 -16.58 0.71 -42.13
C LEU A 649 -16.24 1.51 -40.88
N SER A 650 -15.11 2.21 -40.90
CA SER A 650 -14.60 2.95 -39.75
C SER A 650 -15.26 4.32 -39.69
N PHE A 651 -16.11 4.51 -38.68
CA PHE A 651 -16.69 5.79 -38.28
C PHE A 651 -15.95 6.32 -37.05
N GLN A 652 -15.83 7.64 -36.93
CA GLN A 652 -15.31 8.28 -35.71
C GLN A 652 -16.38 8.33 -34.62
N GLU A 653 -17.61 8.67 -34.99
CA GLU A 653 -18.78 8.73 -34.11
C GLU A 653 -19.85 7.74 -34.56
N LEU A 654 -20.70 7.29 -33.64
CA LEU A 654 -21.87 6.46 -33.94
C LEU A 654 -23.19 7.23 -33.88
N THR A 655 -23.16 8.45 -33.35
CA THR A 655 -24.33 9.33 -33.23
C THR A 655 -24.03 10.65 -33.95
N PHE A 656 -24.94 11.06 -34.84
CA PHE A 656 -24.78 12.29 -35.62
C PHE A 656 -26.00 13.20 -35.45
N GLU A 657 -25.77 14.52 -35.42
CA GLU A 657 -26.82 15.52 -35.28
C GLU A 657 -26.93 16.44 -36.50
N VAL A 658 -28.18 16.73 -36.92
CA VAL A 658 -28.46 17.71 -37.97
C VAL A 658 -29.66 18.60 -37.63
N CYS A 659 -29.49 19.90 -37.88
CA CYS A 659 -30.56 20.87 -37.78
C CYS A 659 -31.36 20.98 -39.08
N GLN A 660 -32.68 20.85 -38.99
CA GLN A 660 -33.55 21.17 -40.11
C GLN A 660 -33.40 22.64 -40.52
N PRO A 661 -33.36 22.96 -41.83
CA PRO A 661 -33.59 22.10 -43.00
C PRO A 661 -32.30 21.55 -43.63
N ASN A 662 -31.17 21.58 -42.92
CA ASN A 662 -29.86 21.31 -43.49
C ASN A 662 -29.69 19.82 -43.81
N ASP A 663 -28.82 19.56 -44.78
CA ASP A 663 -28.30 18.23 -45.06
C ASP A 663 -27.07 17.97 -44.16
N ILE A 664 -26.76 16.70 -43.90
CA ILE A 664 -25.57 16.29 -43.14
C ILE A 664 -24.66 15.43 -44.01
N ILE A 665 -23.34 15.59 -43.81
CA ILE A 665 -22.31 14.75 -44.40
C ILE A 665 -21.69 13.93 -43.27
N ILE A 666 -21.78 12.61 -43.37
CA ILE A 666 -21.22 11.64 -42.44
C ILE A 666 -20.01 10.99 -43.11
N PRO A 667 -18.78 11.33 -42.70
CA PRO A 667 -17.57 10.73 -43.25
C PRO A 667 -17.31 9.35 -42.62
N PHE A 668 -16.85 8.39 -43.42
CA PHE A 668 -16.29 7.13 -42.92
C PHE A 668 -15.18 6.62 -43.82
N THR A 669 -14.32 5.76 -43.29
CA THR A 669 -13.26 5.10 -44.05
C THR A 669 -13.62 3.65 -44.31
N TYR A 670 -13.66 3.27 -45.59
CA TYR A 670 -13.77 1.87 -46.00
C TYR A 670 -12.39 1.20 -45.93
N GLN A 671 -12.27 0.20 -45.06
CA GLN A 671 -11.06 -0.58 -44.85
C GLN A 671 -11.28 -2.05 -45.20
N THR A 672 -10.26 -2.67 -45.77
CA THR A 672 -10.25 -4.07 -46.19
C THR A 672 -9.07 -4.79 -45.59
N PHE A 673 -9.31 -6.01 -45.10
CA PHE A 673 -8.31 -6.83 -44.43
C PHE A 673 -8.21 -8.23 -45.06
N SER A 674 -7.28 -9.06 -44.59
CA SER A 674 -7.07 -10.44 -45.08
C SER A 674 -6.91 -10.59 -46.62
N GLY A 675 -6.43 -9.54 -47.32
CA GLY A 675 -6.28 -9.54 -48.79
C GLY A 675 -7.58 -9.43 -49.58
N PHE A 676 -8.67 -8.99 -48.95
CA PHE A 676 -9.96 -8.74 -49.60
C PHE A 676 -9.83 -7.69 -50.73
N SER A 677 -10.40 -8.00 -51.90
CA SER A 677 -10.25 -7.18 -53.13
C SER A 677 -11.52 -7.08 -53.98
N GLU A 678 -12.66 -7.54 -53.44
CA GLU A 678 -13.95 -7.40 -54.13
C GLU A 678 -14.46 -5.96 -54.05
N THR A 679 -15.25 -5.53 -55.04
CA THR A 679 -15.94 -4.24 -55.00
C THR A 679 -17.13 -4.30 -54.04
N SER A 680 -17.10 -3.48 -52.99
CA SER A 680 -18.21 -3.25 -52.07
C SER A 680 -19.04 -2.04 -52.52
N THR A 681 -20.36 -2.22 -52.65
CA THR A 681 -21.32 -1.13 -52.89
C THR A 681 -21.89 -0.64 -51.57
N PHE A 682 -21.99 0.68 -51.39
CA PHE A 682 -22.53 1.30 -50.18
C PHE A 682 -24.02 1.63 -50.32
N SER A 683 -24.77 1.40 -49.26
CA SER A 683 -26.20 1.72 -49.16
C SER A 683 -26.58 2.09 -47.72
N ALA A 684 -27.71 2.75 -47.54
CA ALA A 684 -28.23 3.13 -46.22
C ALA A 684 -29.71 2.77 -46.08
N SER A 685 -30.08 2.24 -44.92
CA SER A 685 -31.48 2.12 -44.49
C SER A 685 -31.85 3.36 -43.68
N LEU A 686 -32.80 4.16 -44.18
CA LEU A 686 -33.22 5.45 -43.59
C LEU A 686 -34.74 5.48 -43.31
N PRO A 687 -35.20 6.34 -42.38
CA PRO A 687 -36.60 6.73 -42.25
C PRO A 687 -37.23 7.21 -43.56
N ALA A 688 -38.52 6.94 -43.73
CA ALA A 688 -39.25 7.37 -44.93
C ALA A 688 -39.25 8.91 -45.06
N GLY A 689 -38.74 9.41 -46.19
CA GLY A 689 -38.63 10.85 -46.48
C GLY A 689 -37.19 11.30 -46.74
N LEU A 690 -36.22 10.73 -46.02
CA LEU A 690 -34.81 11.03 -46.19
C LEU A 690 -34.23 10.36 -47.44
N THR A 691 -33.16 10.96 -47.97
CA THR A 691 -32.41 10.41 -49.10
C THR A 691 -30.92 10.35 -48.78
N ALA A 692 -30.27 9.22 -49.08
CA ALA A 692 -28.81 9.05 -48.94
C ALA A 692 -28.11 9.08 -50.31
N SER A 693 -26.94 9.70 -50.38
CA SER A 693 -26.00 9.58 -51.49
C SER A 693 -24.57 9.38 -50.98
N PHE A 694 -23.81 8.52 -51.64
CA PHE A 694 -22.43 8.18 -51.26
C PHE A 694 -21.43 8.67 -52.30
N ASN A 695 -20.32 9.24 -51.86
CA ASN A 695 -19.22 9.68 -52.72
C ASN A 695 -17.85 9.19 -52.17
N PRO A 696 -17.22 8.16 -52.80
CA PRO A 696 -17.72 7.35 -53.92
C PRO A 696 -18.83 6.36 -53.47
N SER A 697 -19.68 5.91 -54.40
CA SER A 697 -20.79 4.98 -54.09
C SER A 697 -20.38 3.50 -53.94
N GLN A 698 -19.13 3.18 -54.29
CA GLN A 698 -18.54 1.85 -54.18
C GLN A 698 -17.01 1.96 -54.14
N SER A 699 -16.33 0.99 -53.54
CA SER A 699 -14.87 0.88 -53.59
C SER A 699 -14.41 -0.58 -53.49
N SER A 700 -13.21 -0.86 -54.01
CA SER A 700 -12.45 -2.11 -53.75
C SER A 700 -11.04 -1.81 -53.23
N THR A 701 -10.75 -0.53 -52.92
CA THR A 701 -9.43 -0.07 -52.51
C THR A 701 -9.43 0.15 -51.01
N ASN A 702 -8.45 -0.43 -50.31
CA ASN A 702 -8.28 -0.23 -48.87
C ASN A 702 -8.09 1.26 -48.54
N ASN A 703 -8.53 1.68 -47.35
CA ASN A 703 -8.44 3.06 -46.85
C ASN A 703 -9.07 4.10 -47.79
N THR A 704 -10.24 3.78 -48.36
CA THR A 704 -11.00 4.76 -49.16
C THR A 704 -11.86 5.62 -48.23
N ALA A 705 -11.66 6.93 -48.25
CA ALA A 705 -12.58 7.88 -47.61
C ALA A 705 -13.90 7.94 -48.39
N VAL A 706 -15.03 7.90 -47.69
CA VAL A 706 -16.37 7.93 -48.24
C VAL A 706 -17.22 8.94 -47.50
N ASP A 707 -17.86 9.84 -48.25
CA ASP A 707 -18.84 10.79 -47.72
C ASP A 707 -20.25 10.25 -47.94
N LEU A 708 -21.02 10.07 -46.87
CA LEU A 708 -22.46 9.83 -46.91
C LEU A 708 -23.21 11.16 -46.70
N THR A 709 -23.89 11.65 -47.73
CA THR A 709 -24.79 12.80 -47.61
C THR A 709 -26.21 12.32 -47.36
N ILE A 710 -26.83 12.77 -46.26
CA ILE A 710 -28.25 12.58 -45.97
C ILE A 710 -28.98 13.91 -46.17
N SER A 711 -29.98 13.92 -47.05
CA SER A 711 -30.74 15.10 -47.43
C SER A 711 -32.24 14.97 -47.15
N ASN A 712 -32.99 16.06 -47.35
CA ASN A 712 -34.45 16.16 -47.14
C ASN A 712 -34.87 15.99 -45.67
N THR A 713 -34.06 16.48 -44.73
CA THR A 713 -34.32 16.39 -43.28
C THR A 713 -35.69 16.99 -42.87
N ASN A 714 -36.15 18.04 -43.55
CA ASN A 714 -37.49 18.65 -43.39
C ASN A 714 -38.69 17.72 -43.61
N SER A 715 -38.50 16.58 -44.29
CA SER A 715 -39.60 15.66 -44.61
C SER A 715 -39.94 14.69 -43.48
N VAL A 716 -39.15 14.71 -42.40
CA VAL A 716 -39.27 13.85 -41.22
C VAL A 716 -39.46 14.75 -40.00
N SER A 717 -40.20 14.29 -38.99
CA SER A 717 -40.32 15.05 -37.74
C SER A 717 -38.98 15.11 -36.98
N PRO A 718 -38.73 16.12 -36.14
CA PRO A 718 -37.63 16.07 -35.19
C PRO A 718 -37.71 14.81 -34.33
N GLY A 719 -36.58 14.13 -34.15
CA GLY A 719 -36.52 12.77 -33.62
C GLY A 719 -35.12 12.19 -33.67
N VAL A 720 -34.87 11.18 -32.84
CA VAL A 720 -33.68 10.33 -32.94
C VAL A 720 -34.05 9.08 -33.72
N TYR A 721 -33.34 8.81 -34.82
CA TYR A 721 -33.65 7.75 -35.76
C TYR A 721 -32.50 6.76 -35.90
N PRO A 722 -32.72 5.46 -35.73
CA PRO A 722 -31.72 4.46 -36.10
C PRO A 722 -31.60 4.41 -37.62
N ILE A 723 -30.37 4.51 -38.12
CA ILE A 723 -30.02 4.29 -39.52
C ILE A 723 -29.02 3.14 -39.61
N THR A 724 -28.90 2.50 -40.76
CA THR A 724 -27.92 1.42 -40.95
C THR A 724 -27.18 1.60 -42.25
N ILE A 725 -25.86 1.68 -42.17
CA ILE A 725 -24.97 1.77 -43.32
C ILE A 725 -24.49 0.37 -43.68
N THR A 726 -24.68 -0.01 -44.93
CA THR A 726 -24.40 -1.35 -45.42
C THR A 726 -23.39 -1.30 -46.56
N ALA A 727 -22.31 -2.07 -46.43
CA ALA A 727 -21.40 -2.39 -47.51
C ALA A 727 -21.65 -3.84 -47.97
N THR A 728 -21.99 -4.01 -49.25
CA THR A 728 -22.27 -5.33 -49.84
C THR A 728 -21.29 -5.63 -50.96
N SER A 729 -20.58 -6.74 -50.85
CA SER A 729 -19.82 -7.37 -51.93
C SER A 729 -20.45 -8.73 -52.32
N THR A 730 -19.77 -9.51 -53.16
CA THR A 730 -20.25 -10.85 -53.52
C THR A 730 -20.14 -11.86 -52.37
N SER A 731 -19.11 -11.76 -51.53
CA SER A 731 -18.85 -12.69 -50.43
C SER A 731 -19.19 -12.15 -49.04
N VAL A 732 -19.24 -10.83 -48.86
CA VAL A 732 -19.38 -10.20 -47.54
C VAL A 732 -20.48 -9.13 -47.57
N THR A 733 -21.26 -9.07 -46.50
CA THR A 733 -22.13 -7.93 -46.19
C THR A 733 -21.81 -7.45 -44.79
N LYS A 734 -21.51 -6.16 -44.64
CA LYS A 734 -21.25 -5.52 -43.34
C LYS A 734 -22.22 -4.40 -43.10
N ASN A 735 -22.79 -4.38 -41.89
CA ASN A 735 -23.78 -3.42 -41.45
C ASN A 735 -23.22 -2.69 -40.23
N VAL A 736 -23.30 -1.36 -40.24
CA VAL A 736 -23.01 -0.52 -39.07
C VAL A 736 -24.27 0.29 -38.77
N PRO A 737 -24.97 0.01 -37.65
CA PRO A 737 -26.04 0.87 -37.21
C PRO A 737 -25.47 2.18 -36.66
N LEU A 738 -26.11 3.31 -36.97
CA LEU A 738 -25.80 4.63 -36.44
C LEU A 738 -27.08 5.27 -35.91
N SER A 739 -26.94 6.27 -35.05
CA SER A 739 -28.04 7.11 -34.57
C SER A 739 -28.01 8.46 -35.27
N LEU A 740 -29.13 8.88 -35.88
CA LEU A 740 -29.26 10.21 -36.49
C LEU A 740 -30.29 11.03 -35.71
N ALA A 741 -29.83 12.05 -34.98
CA ALA A 741 -30.66 13.04 -34.32
C ALA A 741 -31.01 14.17 -35.28
N ILE A 742 -32.29 14.26 -35.68
CA ILE A 742 -32.82 15.37 -36.47
C ILE A 742 -33.51 16.34 -35.51
N ARG A 743 -33.03 17.58 -35.47
CA ARG A 743 -33.49 18.60 -34.52
C ARG A 743 -33.99 19.86 -35.22
N ASP A 744 -34.74 20.66 -34.49
CA ASP A 744 -35.21 21.98 -34.92
C ASP A 744 -35.06 23.01 -33.78
N THR A 745 -35.58 24.22 -33.99
CA THR A 745 -35.58 25.31 -33.01
C THR A 745 -36.88 25.39 -32.20
N ASN A 746 -37.73 24.34 -32.23
CA ASN A 746 -39.01 24.33 -31.54
C ASN A 746 -38.92 23.51 -30.26
N PHE A 747 -38.79 24.22 -29.14
CA PHE A 747 -38.59 23.61 -27.83
C PHE A 747 -39.91 23.51 -27.05
N ALA A 748 -40.20 22.33 -26.51
CA ALA A 748 -41.20 22.19 -25.45
C ALA A 748 -40.60 22.62 -24.10
N ASN A 749 -41.44 23.16 -23.20
CA ASN A 749 -41.02 23.50 -21.86
C ASN A 749 -40.48 22.26 -21.12
N VAL A 750 -39.41 22.44 -20.36
CA VAL A 750 -38.82 21.40 -19.51
C VAL A 750 -39.74 21.17 -18.30
N MET A 751 -39.98 19.90 -17.99
CA MET A 751 -40.82 19.48 -16.86
C MET A 751 -39.96 19.20 -15.63
N LEU A 752 -40.06 20.03 -14.61
CA LEU A 752 -39.30 19.90 -13.37
C LEU A 752 -39.87 18.75 -12.51
N THR A 753 -39.00 17.98 -11.86
CA THR A 753 -39.40 16.77 -11.09
C THR A 753 -39.09 16.86 -9.60
N SER A 754 -37.89 17.29 -9.21
CA SER A 754 -37.49 17.41 -7.80
C SER A 754 -36.48 18.55 -7.61
N PRO A 755 -36.52 19.30 -6.50
CA PRO A 755 -37.58 19.35 -5.48
C PRO A 755 -38.95 19.67 -6.09
N THR A 756 -40.02 19.16 -5.49
CA THR A 756 -41.38 19.48 -5.94
C THR A 756 -41.72 20.94 -5.66
N ASP A 757 -42.64 21.53 -6.43
CA ASP A 757 -43.02 22.93 -6.26
C ASP A 757 -43.56 23.20 -4.84
N THR A 758 -43.05 24.26 -4.19
CA THR A 758 -43.30 24.67 -2.80
C THR A 758 -42.84 23.68 -1.73
N GLN A 759 -41.87 22.79 -2.03
CA GLN A 759 -41.34 21.82 -1.06
C GLN A 759 -40.60 22.51 0.10
N SER A 760 -40.94 22.16 1.34
CA SER A 760 -40.26 22.62 2.55
C SER A 760 -39.18 21.64 3.02
N ASN A 761 -38.29 22.09 3.90
CA ASN A 761 -37.24 21.27 4.55
C ASN A 761 -36.37 20.53 3.53
N THR A 762 -36.00 21.22 2.45
CA THR A 762 -35.10 20.67 1.44
C THR A 762 -33.66 20.81 1.91
N SER A 763 -32.84 19.76 1.73
CA SER A 763 -31.42 19.80 2.09
C SER A 763 -30.67 20.93 1.37
N LEU A 764 -29.62 21.44 2.00
CA LEU A 764 -28.71 22.42 1.39
C LEU A 764 -27.92 21.81 0.22
N ASN A 765 -27.76 20.49 0.20
CA ASN A 765 -27.08 19.74 -0.86
C ASN A 765 -28.10 19.07 -1.82
N THR A 766 -29.22 19.73 -2.10
CA THR A 766 -30.30 19.17 -2.91
C THR A 766 -29.93 19.07 -4.39
N GLN A 767 -30.39 17.99 -5.04
CA GLN A 767 -30.28 17.79 -6.47
C GLN A 767 -31.57 18.22 -7.17
N LEU A 768 -31.45 19.25 -8.00
CA LEU A 768 -32.49 19.71 -8.92
C LEU A 768 -32.55 18.74 -10.10
N SER A 769 -33.73 18.27 -10.48
CA SER A 769 -33.92 17.28 -11.55
C SER A 769 -35.14 17.57 -12.40
N TRP A 770 -35.08 17.18 -13.67
CA TRP A 770 -36.17 17.36 -14.63
C TRP A 770 -36.26 16.18 -15.60
N GLU A 771 -37.37 16.11 -16.34
CA GLU A 771 -37.59 15.06 -17.34
C GLU A 771 -36.59 15.21 -18.50
N LEU A 772 -35.91 14.10 -18.82
CA LEU A 772 -35.01 14.00 -19.96
C LEU A 772 -35.82 14.02 -21.28
N ASN A 773 -35.31 14.76 -22.27
CA ASN A 773 -35.82 14.70 -23.64
C ASN A 773 -34.64 14.52 -24.59
N PRO A 774 -34.63 13.45 -25.41
CA PRO A 774 -33.51 13.13 -26.30
C PRO A 774 -33.28 14.16 -27.42
N LEU A 775 -34.20 15.12 -27.61
CA LEU A 775 -34.05 16.23 -28.55
C LEU A 775 -33.28 17.42 -27.97
N TYR A 776 -32.88 17.38 -26.71
CA TYR A 776 -32.04 18.39 -26.06
C TYR A 776 -30.65 17.82 -25.80
N THR A 777 -29.60 18.64 -25.96
CA THR A 777 -28.21 18.26 -25.63
C THR A 777 -27.77 18.86 -24.31
N GLU A 778 -28.33 20.02 -23.96
CA GLU A 778 -27.94 20.80 -22.79
C GLU A 778 -29.16 21.49 -22.21
N PHE A 779 -29.01 21.94 -20.96
CA PHE A 779 -30.01 22.68 -20.21
C PHE A 779 -29.35 23.85 -19.51
N ASP A 780 -29.95 25.03 -19.61
CA ASP A 780 -29.58 26.16 -18.76
C ASP A 780 -30.48 26.16 -17.53
N ILE A 781 -29.87 26.21 -16.35
CA ILE A 781 -30.55 26.28 -15.06
C ILE A 781 -30.23 27.61 -14.37
N GLU A 782 -31.23 28.18 -13.69
CA GLU A 782 -31.08 29.33 -12.80
C GLU A 782 -31.76 29.04 -11.47
N ILE A 783 -31.10 29.43 -10.38
CA ILE A 783 -31.60 29.41 -9.00
C ILE A 783 -31.56 30.85 -8.47
N ALA A 784 -32.65 31.34 -7.90
CA ALA A 784 -32.79 32.71 -7.42
C ALA A 784 -33.53 32.79 -6.08
N THR A 785 -33.35 33.89 -5.35
CA THR A 785 -34.11 34.19 -4.11
C THR A 785 -35.46 34.85 -4.37
N ASP A 786 -35.82 35.10 -5.63
CA ASP A 786 -37.07 35.74 -6.00
C ASP A 786 -37.66 35.14 -7.29
N VAL A 787 -38.99 35.10 -7.36
CA VAL A 787 -39.74 34.55 -8.50
C VAL A 787 -39.51 35.30 -9.83
N GLY A 788 -39.02 36.54 -9.77
CA GLY A 788 -38.67 37.35 -10.93
C GLY A 788 -37.28 37.07 -11.49
N PHE A 789 -36.46 36.26 -10.79
CA PHE A 789 -35.07 35.97 -11.12
C PHE A 789 -34.22 37.24 -11.25
N SER A 790 -34.42 38.20 -10.34
CA SER A 790 -33.60 39.42 -10.23
C SER A 790 -32.36 39.25 -9.35
N GLY A 791 -32.43 38.37 -8.34
CA GLY A 791 -31.34 37.93 -7.48
C GLY A 791 -30.98 36.47 -7.77
N ILE A 792 -30.29 36.23 -8.88
CA ILE A 792 -29.74 34.91 -9.22
C ILE A 792 -28.63 34.59 -8.22
N VAL A 793 -28.73 33.42 -7.61
CA VAL A 793 -27.73 32.84 -6.69
C VAL A 793 -26.80 31.92 -7.46
N GLU A 794 -27.35 31.08 -8.34
CA GLU A 794 -26.59 30.18 -9.19
C GLU A 794 -27.17 30.11 -10.60
N SER A 795 -26.30 29.90 -11.58
CA SER A 795 -26.69 29.59 -12.95
C SER A 795 -25.65 28.68 -13.59
N ALA A 796 -26.09 27.67 -14.34
CA ALA A 796 -25.20 26.74 -15.02
C ALA A 796 -25.80 26.26 -16.35
N THR A 797 -24.93 25.78 -17.24
CA THR A 797 -25.31 24.98 -18.42
C THR A 797 -24.80 23.56 -18.20
N VAL A 798 -25.70 22.57 -18.24
CA VAL A 798 -25.37 21.16 -18.00
C VAL A 798 -25.90 20.27 -19.11
N PRO A 799 -25.16 19.22 -19.51
CA PRO A 799 -25.64 18.23 -20.48
C PRO A 799 -26.58 17.18 -19.85
N PHE A 800 -26.61 17.10 -18.52
CA PHE A 800 -27.42 16.15 -17.76
C PHE A 800 -28.82 16.69 -17.45
N ASN A 801 -29.74 15.82 -17.03
CA ASN A 801 -31.09 16.21 -16.59
C ASN A 801 -31.19 16.52 -15.09
N SER A 802 -30.05 16.83 -14.47
CA SER A 802 -29.99 17.22 -13.07
C SER A 802 -28.82 18.14 -12.78
N TYR A 803 -28.92 18.88 -11.68
CA TYR A 803 -27.90 19.80 -11.18
C TYR A 803 -27.93 19.84 -9.65
N ARG A 804 -26.78 19.77 -8.99
CA ARG A 804 -26.65 19.83 -7.53
C ARG A 804 -26.29 21.26 -7.11
N ALA A 805 -27.12 21.86 -6.26
CA ALA A 805 -26.90 23.23 -5.78
C ALA A 805 -25.88 23.22 -4.62
N ASN A 806 -25.02 24.25 -4.54
CA ASN A 806 -23.90 24.27 -3.57
C ASN A 806 -23.92 25.49 -2.64
N ASN A 807 -24.52 26.61 -3.05
CA ASN A 807 -24.52 27.89 -2.33
C ASN A 807 -25.87 28.19 -1.69
N LEU A 808 -26.57 27.15 -1.23
CA LEU A 808 -27.84 27.30 -0.55
C LEU A 808 -27.62 27.64 0.93
N ILE A 809 -28.31 28.67 1.38
CA ILE A 809 -28.39 29.06 2.80
C ILE A 809 -29.61 28.40 3.44
N ALA A 810 -29.50 28.01 4.71
CA ALA A 810 -30.59 27.47 5.52
C ALA A 810 -31.80 28.40 5.63
N GLU A 811 -32.98 27.81 5.89
CA GLU A 811 -34.27 28.52 6.09
C GLU A 811 -34.63 29.56 5.01
N THR A 812 -34.17 29.36 3.78
CA THR A 812 -34.33 30.32 2.68
C THR A 812 -35.19 29.73 1.57
N GLU A 813 -36.12 30.52 1.05
CA GLU A 813 -36.91 30.16 -0.13
C GLU A 813 -36.14 30.47 -1.41
N TYR A 814 -36.01 29.46 -2.28
CA TYR A 814 -35.41 29.56 -3.59
C TYR A 814 -36.42 29.24 -4.70
N PHE A 815 -36.25 29.90 -5.84
CA PHE A 815 -36.97 29.67 -7.07
C PHE A 815 -35.98 29.17 -8.12
N TRP A 816 -36.35 28.12 -8.85
CA TRP A 816 -35.48 27.57 -9.88
C TRP A 816 -36.24 27.27 -11.16
N ARG A 817 -35.56 27.42 -12.29
CA ARG A 817 -36.13 27.20 -13.62
C ARG A 817 -35.09 26.65 -14.57
N VAL A 818 -35.57 25.90 -15.56
CA VAL A 818 -34.73 25.27 -16.58
C VAL A 818 -35.26 25.62 -17.97
N ARG A 819 -34.34 25.83 -18.91
CA ARG A 819 -34.65 25.89 -20.35
C ARG A 819 -33.78 24.90 -21.13
N PRO A 820 -34.31 24.29 -22.19
CA PRO A 820 -33.57 23.32 -22.99
C PRO A 820 -32.73 24.01 -24.08
N ARG A 821 -31.69 23.32 -24.54
CA ARG A 821 -30.81 23.72 -25.64
C ARG A 821 -30.44 22.51 -26.50
N ASN A 822 -30.20 22.75 -27.78
CA ASN A 822 -29.58 21.79 -28.71
C ASN A 822 -28.65 22.51 -29.69
N GLY A 823 -28.02 21.78 -30.62
CA GLY A 823 -27.14 22.38 -31.63
C GLY A 823 -27.81 23.38 -32.57
N CYS A 824 -29.14 23.43 -32.61
CA CYS A 824 -29.93 24.31 -33.48
C CYS A 824 -30.36 25.61 -32.82
N GLY A 825 -30.42 25.66 -31.48
CA GLY A 825 -30.81 26.85 -30.75
C GLY A 825 -31.11 26.62 -29.27
N THR A 826 -31.69 27.63 -28.64
CA THR A 826 -32.04 27.62 -27.21
C THR A 826 -33.53 27.90 -27.06
N GLY A 827 -34.18 27.14 -26.18
CA GLY A 827 -35.58 27.34 -25.81
C GLY A 827 -35.79 28.52 -24.84
N THR A 828 -37.00 28.59 -24.28
CA THR A 828 -37.35 29.57 -23.24
C THR A 828 -37.43 28.90 -21.88
N PHE A 829 -37.22 29.65 -20.79
CA PHE A 829 -37.44 29.14 -19.45
C PHE A 829 -38.90 28.75 -19.23
N GLY A 830 -39.11 27.57 -18.67
CA GLY A 830 -40.43 27.08 -18.26
C GLY A 830 -40.96 27.79 -17.00
N THR A 831 -42.07 27.28 -16.48
CA THR A 831 -42.61 27.73 -15.18
C THR A 831 -41.61 27.34 -14.07
N PRO A 832 -41.19 28.28 -13.20
CA PRO A 832 -40.29 27.97 -12.10
C PRO A 832 -40.99 27.13 -11.02
N PHE A 833 -40.23 26.31 -10.30
CA PHE A 833 -40.62 25.71 -9.02
C PHE A 833 -39.97 26.49 -7.87
N SER A 834 -40.58 26.48 -6.68
CA SER A 834 -39.91 26.94 -5.46
C SER A 834 -39.68 25.83 -4.45
N PHE A 835 -38.71 26.03 -3.56
CA PHE A 835 -38.50 25.19 -2.38
C PHE A 835 -37.90 26.02 -1.24
N THR A 836 -38.08 25.58 -0.01
CA THR A 836 -37.47 26.17 1.20
C THR A 836 -36.46 25.21 1.79
N THR A 837 -35.26 25.70 2.05
CA THR A 837 -34.20 24.90 2.67
C THR A 837 -34.49 24.60 4.14
N ILE A 838 -33.98 23.48 4.61
CA ILE A 838 -34.06 23.07 6.02
C ILE A 838 -33.25 24.00 6.92
N GLN A 839 -33.61 24.08 8.20
CA GLN A 839 -32.79 24.75 9.21
C GLN A 839 -31.50 23.98 9.48
N VAL A 840 -30.47 24.69 9.91
CA VAL A 840 -29.22 24.09 10.42
C VAL A 840 -29.08 24.51 11.87
N ASP A 841 -28.88 23.54 12.74
CA ASP A 841 -28.65 23.72 14.17
C ASP A 841 -27.27 23.18 14.53
N CYS A 842 -26.62 23.77 15.54
CA CYS A 842 -25.26 23.42 15.93
C CYS A 842 -25.21 23.05 17.41
N LYS A 843 -24.58 21.91 17.72
CA LYS A 843 -24.40 21.39 19.08
C LYS A 843 -22.92 21.17 19.36
N ASN A 844 -22.46 21.66 20.51
CA ASN A 844 -21.14 21.34 21.03
C ASN A 844 -21.20 20.05 21.86
N VAL A 845 -20.28 19.11 21.60
CA VAL A 845 -20.14 17.87 22.35
C VAL A 845 -18.69 17.68 22.80
N ASP A 846 -18.52 17.28 24.06
CA ASP A 846 -17.22 17.02 24.69
C ASP A 846 -17.23 15.67 25.40
N PRO A 847 -16.10 14.93 25.42
CA PRO A 847 -16.00 13.65 26.11
C PRO A 847 -15.82 13.85 27.62
N ALA A 848 -16.20 12.84 28.39
CA ALA A 848 -15.81 12.75 29.80
C ALA A 848 -14.36 12.26 29.96
N GLY A 849 -13.73 12.57 31.09
CA GLY A 849 -12.47 11.93 31.51
C GLY A 849 -11.17 12.55 30.98
N LEU A 850 -11.21 13.78 30.47
CA LEU A 850 -10.00 14.56 30.16
C LEU A 850 -9.41 15.23 31.42
N PRO A 851 -8.08 15.42 31.52
CA PRO A 851 -7.07 15.14 30.50
C PRO A 851 -6.64 13.68 30.41
N LEU A 852 -6.30 13.20 29.21
CA LEU A 852 -5.71 11.86 28.98
C LEU A 852 -4.20 11.97 28.81
N GLN A 853 -3.45 11.08 29.44
CA GLN A 853 -1.99 11.05 29.32
C GLN A 853 -1.55 10.32 28.05
N ILE A 854 -0.57 10.91 27.34
CA ILE A 854 0.17 10.29 26.24
C ILE A 854 1.51 9.82 26.85
N SER A 855 1.71 8.50 26.87
CA SER A 855 2.87 7.86 27.50
C SER A 855 4.18 8.30 26.84
N ALA A 856 5.18 8.67 27.65
CA ALA A 856 6.52 8.95 27.14
C ALA A 856 7.36 7.70 26.80
N SER A 857 6.71 6.54 26.74
CA SER A 857 7.33 5.24 26.50
C SER A 857 6.49 4.46 25.50
N ASP A 858 7.20 3.76 24.61
CA ASP A 858 6.66 3.05 23.44
C ASP A 858 6.11 4.05 22.40
N THR A 859 5.21 3.61 21.51
CA THR A 859 4.53 4.43 20.49
C THR A 859 3.02 4.37 20.75
N PRO A 860 2.50 5.09 21.76
CA PRO A 860 1.13 4.91 22.23
C PRO A 860 0.09 5.42 21.22
N THR A 861 -1.08 4.80 21.24
CA THR A 861 -2.30 5.33 20.61
C THR A 861 -3.29 5.67 21.71
N VAL A 862 -3.70 6.94 21.77
CA VAL A 862 -4.68 7.47 22.72
C VAL A 862 -5.95 7.81 21.96
N THR A 863 -7.08 7.31 22.42
CA THR A 863 -8.39 7.59 21.82
C THR A 863 -9.34 8.17 22.86
N THR A 864 -10.17 9.10 22.43
CA THR A 864 -11.35 9.56 23.17
C THR A 864 -12.52 9.68 22.20
N SER A 865 -13.74 9.55 22.68
CA SER A 865 -14.92 9.58 21.82
C SER A 865 -16.07 10.33 22.44
N VAL A 866 -16.94 10.85 21.58
CA VAL A 866 -18.21 11.47 21.93
C VAL A 866 -19.33 10.68 21.26
N GLN A 867 -20.41 10.43 22.01
CA GLN A 867 -21.61 9.78 21.50
C GLN A 867 -22.63 10.85 21.12
N ILE A 868 -23.20 10.73 19.93
CA ILE A 868 -24.31 11.57 19.48
C ILE A 868 -25.50 10.64 19.17
N PHE A 869 -26.65 10.95 19.76
CA PHE A 869 -27.87 10.12 19.64
C PHE A 869 -28.85 10.63 18.57
N ASP A 870 -28.67 11.86 18.10
CA ASP A 870 -29.43 12.42 16.99
C ASP A 870 -28.93 11.86 15.65
N ASP A 871 -29.86 11.47 14.78
CA ASP A 871 -29.60 11.01 13.40
C ASP A 871 -29.95 12.13 12.41
N LEU A 872 -29.07 13.13 12.35
CA LEU A 872 -29.17 14.28 11.46
C LEU A 872 -28.06 14.25 10.41
N SER A 873 -28.26 14.92 9.28
CA SER A 873 -27.23 15.00 8.24
C SER A 873 -26.25 16.12 8.56
N VAL A 874 -24.96 15.80 8.65
CA VAL A 874 -23.89 16.75 8.96
C VAL A 874 -23.83 17.85 7.89
N SER A 875 -23.87 19.11 8.33
CA SER A 875 -23.66 20.28 7.49
C SER A 875 -22.26 20.86 7.66
N ASP A 876 -21.69 20.81 8.87
CA ASP A 876 -20.37 21.33 9.19
C ASP A 876 -19.82 20.72 10.50
N ILE A 877 -18.50 20.60 10.62
CA ILE A 877 -17.81 20.07 11.81
C ILE A 877 -16.62 20.96 12.13
N ASN A 878 -16.53 21.45 13.37
CA ASN A 878 -15.33 22.10 13.90
C ASN A 878 -14.75 21.29 15.05
N VAL A 879 -13.42 21.15 15.09
CA VAL A 879 -12.73 20.37 16.12
C VAL A 879 -11.87 21.27 17.00
N ASN A 880 -12.32 21.49 18.24
CA ASN A 880 -11.52 22.21 19.23
C ASN A 880 -10.56 21.24 19.93
N LEU A 881 -9.26 21.51 19.87
CA LEU A 881 -8.21 20.65 20.40
C LEU A 881 -7.17 21.43 21.21
N GLU A 882 -7.03 21.07 22.48
CA GLU A 882 -5.91 21.48 23.34
C GLU A 882 -5.08 20.24 23.71
N LEU A 883 -3.84 20.20 23.24
CA LEU A 883 -2.94 19.06 23.39
C LEU A 883 -1.55 19.54 23.78
N ASN A 884 -1.01 18.99 24.87
CA ASN A 884 0.37 19.23 25.27
C ASN A 884 1.24 18.07 24.77
N HIS A 885 2.31 18.37 24.02
CA HIS A 885 3.30 17.39 23.58
C HIS A 885 4.61 18.10 23.27
N THR A 886 5.73 17.43 23.54
CA THR A 886 7.07 18.01 23.40
C THR A 886 7.59 18.07 21.97
N TYR A 887 7.04 17.26 21.05
CA TYR A 887 7.36 17.26 19.61
C TYR A 887 6.11 16.95 18.79
N LEU A 888 5.64 17.88 17.96
CA LEU A 888 4.46 17.64 17.11
C LEU A 888 4.78 16.78 15.87
N ALA A 889 6.05 16.68 15.48
CA ALA A 889 6.51 15.76 14.44
C ALA A 889 6.20 14.28 14.73
N ASP A 890 5.94 13.93 15.98
CA ASP A 890 5.69 12.54 16.39
C ASP A 890 4.19 12.18 16.37
N LEU A 891 3.32 13.17 16.20
CA LEU A 891 1.89 12.98 16.33
C LEU A 891 1.17 12.87 14.98
N ILE A 892 0.25 11.91 14.92
CA ILE A 892 -0.82 11.86 13.93
C ILE A 892 -2.13 11.98 14.71
N VAL A 893 -2.91 13.01 14.42
CA VAL A 893 -4.21 13.26 15.07
C VAL A 893 -5.30 13.17 14.01
N SER A 894 -6.30 12.31 14.23
CA SER A 894 -7.40 12.11 13.29
C SER A 894 -8.74 12.14 14.00
N LEU A 895 -9.75 12.71 13.34
CA LEU A 895 -11.15 12.53 13.67
C LEU A 895 -11.73 11.40 12.80
N ILE A 896 -12.50 10.50 13.42
CA ILE A 896 -13.14 9.37 12.77
C ILE A 896 -14.66 9.45 13.03
N SER A 897 -15.46 9.46 11.97
CA SER A 897 -16.92 9.48 12.06
C SER A 897 -17.49 8.07 12.33
N PRO A 898 -18.76 7.95 12.78
CA PRO A 898 -19.45 6.67 12.92
C PRO A 898 -19.51 5.85 11.63
N SER A 899 -19.46 6.51 10.47
CA SER A 899 -19.42 5.88 9.15
C SER A 899 -18.04 5.30 8.79
N GLY A 900 -17.01 5.61 9.58
CA GLY A 900 -15.62 5.19 9.35
C GLY A 900 -14.79 6.16 8.51
N THR A 901 -15.35 7.31 8.12
CA THR A 901 -14.60 8.37 7.44
C THR A 901 -13.55 8.92 8.38
N ARG A 902 -12.31 9.04 7.89
CA ARG A 902 -11.15 9.49 8.66
C ARG A 902 -10.63 10.79 8.05
N VAL A 903 -10.49 11.82 8.89
CA VAL A 903 -9.86 13.09 8.53
C VAL A 903 -8.68 13.33 9.46
N ALA A 904 -7.49 13.50 8.90
CA ALA A 904 -6.32 13.87 9.68
C ALA A 904 -6.33 15.39 9.95
N LEU A 905 -6.28 15.78 11.21
CA LEU A 905 -6.17 17.18 11.60
C LEU A 905 -4.73 17.66 11.45
N ILE A 906 -3.78 16.83 11.91
CA ILE A 906 -2.34 16.99 11.71
C ILE A 906 -1.68 15.62 11.51
N SER A 907 -0.52 15.61 10.85
CA SER A 907 0.33 14.42 10.68
C SER A 907 1.77 14.89 10.59
N ASN A 908 2.58 14.53 11.59
CA ASN A 908 4.01 14.84 11.64
C ASN A 908 4.33 16.34 11.43
N THR A 909 3.42 17.21 11.86
CA THR A 909 3.43 18.64 11.53
C THR A 909 4.26 19.44 12.53
N CYS A 910 4.82 20.58 12.10
CA CYS A 910 5.56 21.54 12.95
C CYS A 910 6.88 21.06 13.59
N GLY A 911 7.46 19.95 13.15
CA GLY A 911 8.82 19.58 13.52
C GLY A 911 9.01 19.43 15.04
N GLU A 912 10.06 20.05 15.55
CA GLU A 912 10.42 20.04 16.99
C GLU A 912 9.62 21.03 17.85
N LEU A 913 8.57 21.67 17.32
CA LEU A 913 7.73 22.59 18.08
C LEU A 913 6.69 21.85 18.92
N ASN A 914 6.15 22.54 19.93
CA ASN A 914 5.40 21.93 21.02
C ASN A 914 3.96 22.44 21.07
N ASN A 915 3.05 21.55 21.49
CA ASN A 915 1.67 21.82 21.89
C ASN A 915 0.73 22.37 20.78
N ILE A 916 -0.56 22.08 20.93
CA ILE A 916 -1.66 22.56 20.08
C ILE A 916 -2.70 23.21 20.97
N ASN A 917 -3.23 24.36 20.56
CA ASN A 917 -4.43 24.96 21.14
C ASN A 917 -5.20 25.67 20.03
N ALA A 918 -5.95 24.91 19.25
CA ALA A 918 -6.56 25.37 18.01
C ALA A 918 -7.97 24.80 17.80
N VAL A 919 -8.76 25.50 17.00
CA VAL A 919 -10.01 25.03 16.42
C VAL A 919 -9.72 24.66 14.98
N PHE A 920 -9.86 23.39 14.62
CA PHE A 920 -9.78 22.95 13.23
C PHE A 920 -11.12 23.15 12.54
N ASP A 921 -11.09 23.85 11.43
CA ASP A 921 -12.24 24.29 10.63
C ASP A 921 -11.74 24.45 9.18
N ASP A 922 -12.48 23.95 8.19
CA ASP A 922 -12.11 24.07 6.77
C ASP A 922 -12.04 25.53 6.29
N ASP A 923 -12.78 26.45 6.92
CA ASP A 923 -12.74 27.89 6.65
C ASP A 923 -11.61 28.61 7.42
N GLY A 924 -10.79 27.84 8.17
CA GLY A 924 -9.62 28.30 8.89
C GLY A 924 -8.45 28.74 8.00
N ALA A 925 -7.44 29.37 8.60
CA ALA A 925 -6.20 29.68 7.89
C ALA A 925 -5.28 28.45 7.84
N ASP A 926 -4.45 28.31 6.79
CA ASP A 926 -3.43 27.27 6.74
C ASP A 926 -2.59 27.21 8.02
N ILE A 927 -2.21 25.99 8.44
CA ILE A 927 -1.42 25.79 9.65
C ILE A 927 -0.07 26.52 9.52
N VAL A 928 0.13 27.53 10.35
CA VAL A 928 1.41 28.23 10.49
C VAL A 928 2.10 27.80 11.79
N CYS A 929 3.14 26.99 11.65
CA CYS A 929 3.93 26.49 12.77
C CYS A 929 4.78 27.60 13.41
N SER A 930 4.33 28.18 14.52
CA SER A 930 5.08 29.22 15.23
C SER A 930 4.73 29.31 16.72
N GLY A 931 5.71 29.65 17.56
CA GLY A 931 5.49 29.88 18.98
C GLY A 931 5.28 28.61 19.80
N ASN A 932 4.55 28.75 20.91
CA ASN A 932 4.13 27.66 21.80
C ASN A 932 2.86 28.11 22.53
N PRO A 933 1.67 27.54 22.25
CA PRO A 933 1.43 26.40 21.35
C PRO A 933 1.82 26.66 19.89
N ALA A 934 2.37 25.65 19.23
CA ALA A 934 2.90 25.76 17.87
C ALA A 934 1.81 25.96 16.82
N ILE A 935 0.63 25.37 17.07
CA ILE A 935 -0.59 25.53 16.28
C ILE A 935 -1.63 26.19 17.19
N SER A 936 -2.17 27.33 16.76
CA SER A 936 -3.15 28.07 17.56
C SER A 936 -4.14 28.87 16.71
N GLY A 937 -5.27 29.25 17.32
CA GLY A 937 -6.36 29.95 16.63
C GLY A 937 -7.24 29.00 15.81
N THR A 938 -7.92 29.52 14.79
CA THR A 938 -8.68 28.69 13.85
C THR A 938 -7.78 28.31 12.68
N ALA A 939 -7.57 27.01 12.49
CA ALA A 939 -6.63 26.48 11.50
C ALA A 939 -7.30 25.46 10.57
N ASN A 940 -6.98 25.52 9.28
CA ASN A 940 -7.42 24.52 8.32
C ASN A 940 -6.67 23.20 8.56
N PRO A 941 -7.35 22.07 8.85
CA PRO A 941 -6.69 20.77 9.01
C PRO A 941 -5.99 20.30 7.73
N ILE A 942 -5.06 19.33 7.86
CA ILE A 942 -4.34 18.79 6.68
C ILE A 942 -5.22 17.95 5.75
N GLY A 943 -6.29 17.35 6.26
CA GLY A 943 -7.38 16.79 5.46
C GLY A 943 -8.66 17.59 5.69
N SER A 944 -9.68 17.45 4.83
CA SER A 944 -10.88 18.29 4.93
C SER A 944 -11.97 17.69 5.82
N LEU A 945 -12.50 18.50 6.75
CA LEU A 945 -13.67 18.15 7.57
C LEU A 945 -14.95 18.07 6.74
N SER A 946 -14.98 18.71 5.57
CA SER A 946 -16.08 18.66 4.60
C SER A 946 -16.33 17.25 4.07
N SER A 947 -15.36 16.35 4.21
CA SER A 947 -15.53 14.90 4.03
C SER A 947 -16.70 14.31 4.82
N PHE A 948 -17.08 14.92 5.95
CA PHE A 948 -18.20 14.47 6.77
C PHE A 948 -19.56 15.01 6.31
N LYS A 949 -19.62 16.01 5.42
CA LYS A 949 -20.87 16.64 4.99
C LYS A 949 -21.80 15.62 4.33
N GLY A 950 -23.04 15.56 4.79
CA GLY A 950 -24.04 14.60 4.35
C GLY A 950 -24.09 13.31 5.17
N GLU A 951 -23.05 12.98 5.95
CA GLU A 951 -23.07 11.79 6.83
C GLU A 951 -24.06 11.95 7.98
N SER A 952 -24.46 10.82 8.60
CA SER A 952 -25.27 10.84 9.81
C SER A 952 -24.42 11.27 11.01
N THR A 953 -24.97 12.12 11.88
CA THR A 953 -24.39 12.45 13.18
C THR A 953 -24.44 11.28 14.16
N LEU A 954 -25.32 10.29 13.97
CA LEU A 954 -25.61 9.22 14.92
C LEU A 954 -24.42 8.29 15.14
N GLY A 955 -24.03 8.13 16.41
CA GLY A 955 -23.07 7.14 16.86
C GLY A 955 -21.82 7.74 17.47
N GLU A 956 -20.74 6.96 17.42
CA GLU A 956 -19.48 7.27 18.08
C GLU A 956 -18.53 8.04 17.17
N TRP A 957 -18.23 9.29 17.54
CA TRP A 957 -17.16 10.07 16.91
C TRP A 957 -15.89 9.94 17.72
N THR A 958 -14.81 9.49 17.09
CA THR A 958 -13.56 9.16 17.78
C THR A 958 -12.43 10.10 17.38
N LEU A 959 -11.81 10.76 18.36
CA LEU A 959 -10.51 11.40 18.20
C LEU A 959 -9.42 10.36 18.51
N GLU A 960 -8.55 10.11 17.53
CA GLU A 960 -7.40 9.23 17.65
C GLU A 960 -6.11 10.06 17.59
N ILE A 961 -5.24 9.87 18.59
CA ILE A 961 -3.90 10.47 18.68
C ILE A 961 -2.90 9.34 18.70
N ARG A 962 -2.06 9.26 17.67
CA ARG A 962 -0.97 8.29 17.58
C ARG A 962 0.35 9.02 17.75
N ASP A 963 1.08 8.64 18.78
CA ASP A 963 2.49 9.01 18.92
C ASP A 963 3.34 7.89 18.31
N ILE A 964 4.01 8.22 17.21
CA ILE A 964 4.77 7.26 16.41
C ILE A 964 6.26 7.24 16.76
N ALA A 965 6.70 8.07 17.70
CA ALA A 965 8.04 8.07 18.23
C ALA A 965 8.04 7.65 19.71
N ASN A 966 9.23 7.43 20.27
CA ASN A 966 9.40 7.00 21.66
C ASN A 966 10.40 7.92 22.34
N GLY A 967 10.19 8.21 23.63
CA GLY A 967 11.13 8.95 24.47
C GLY A 967 10.60 10.27 25.01
N ASP A 968 9.46 10.73 24.51
CA ASP A 968 8.73 11.88 25.01
C ASP A 968 7.23 11.64 24.91
N GLY A 969 6.44 12.48 25.57
CA GLY A 969 5.00 12.26 25.71
C GLY A 969 4.29 13.54 26.09
N GLY A 970 3.05 13.42 26.54
CA GLY A 970 2.21 14.60 26.70
C GLY A 970 0.85 14.29 27.32
N SER A 971 -0.12 15.14 27.00
CA SER A 971 -1.50 14.92 27.41
C SER A 971 -2.48 15.61 26.47
N LEU A 972 -3.55 14.91 26.13
CA LEU A 972 -4.76 15.55 25.61
C LEU A 972 -5.43 16.32 26.76
N VAL A 973 -5.45 17.65 26.67
CA VAL A 973 -5.98 18.53 27.72
C VAL A 973 -7.48 18.75 27.54
N ALA A 974 -7.88 19.10 26.33
CA ALA A 974 -9.27 19.33 25.96
C ALA A 974 -9.53 18.88 24.52
N PHE A 975 -10.73 18.36 24.28
CA PHE A 975 -11.27 18.04 22.96
C PHE A 975 -12.77 18.31 22.99
N SER A 976 -13.31 18.94 21.96
CA SER A 976 -14.75 19.04 21.74
C SER A 976 -15.04 19.15 20.24
N LEU A 977 -16.20 18.66 19.82
CA LEU A 977 -16.72 18.85 18.47
C LEU A 977 -17.86 19.85 18.50
N GLU A 978 -17.81 20.85 17.63
CA GLU A 978 -19.01 21.61 17.25
C GLU A 978 -19.57 20.93 16.01
N VAL A 979 -20.78 20.37 16.14
CA VAL A 979 -21.45 19.63 15.06
C VAL A 979 -22.66 20.43 14.62
N CYS A 980 -22.62 20.94 13.39
CA CYS A 980 -23.78 21.56 12.75
C CYS A 980 -24.46 20.56 11.82
N ALA A 981 -25.77 20.41 11.92
CA ALA A 981 -26.52 19.43 11.16
C ALA A 981 -27.85 19.99 10.63
N GLU A 982 -28.31 19.44 9.50
CA GLU A 982 -29.62 19.75 8.91
C GLU A 982 -30.75 19.19 9.79
N GLY A 983 -31.54 20.10 10.39
CA GLY A 983 -32.55 19.76 11.38
C GLY A 983 -32.35 20.54 12.68
N ALA A 984 -33.03 20.12 13.74
CA ALA A 984 -32.80 20.63 15.10
C ALA A 984 -32.44 19.46 16.01
N PHE A 985 -31.44 19.64 16.86
CA PHE A 985 -31.09 18.65 17.88
C PHE A 985 -32.24 18.52 18.89
N ARG A 986 -32.52 17.30 19.35
CA ARG A 986 -33.50 17.09 20.41
C ARG A 986 -32.96 17.66 21.74
N PRO A 987 -33.83 18.24 22.59
CA PRO A 987 -33.42 18.76 23.89
C PRO A 987 -32.99 17.63 24.83
N ASP A 988 -31.90 17.86 25.54
CA ASP A 988 -31.27 16.97 26.53
C ASP A 988 -30.46 17.89 27.47
N ASP A 989 -31.17 18.55 28.39
CA ASP A 989 -30.65 19.63 29.26
C ASP A 989 -29.63 19.10 30.28
N ASP A 990 -29.68 17.82 30.65
CA ASP A 990 -28.78 17.21 31.63
C ASP A 990 -27.68 16.32 31.02
N GLU A 991 -27.71 16.13 29.70
CA GLU A 991 -26.71 15.43 28.89
C GLU A 991 -26.49 13.98 29.32
N ASP A 992 -27.56 13.30 29.73
CA ASP A 992 -27.52 11.89 30.14
C ASP A 992 -27.72 10.89 28.99
N GLY A 993 -28.08 11.40 27.80
CA GLY A 993 -28.31 10.62 26.58
C GLY A 993 -29.76 10.20 26.37
N VAL A 994 -30.70 10.63 27.22
CA VAL A 994 -32.14 10.46 27.06
C VAL A 994 -32.79 11.83 26.89
N PHE A 995 -33.58 11.99 25.83
CA PHE A 995 -34.12 13.30 25.47
C PHE A 995 -35.29 13.76 26.38
N ASP A 996 -35.32 15.06 26.66
CA ASP A 996 -36.30 15.75 27.53
C ASP A 996 -37.70 15.89 26.91
N ASP A 997 -37.91 15.37 25.70
CA ASP A 997 -39.18 15.48 24.96
C ASP A 997 -40.21 14.40 25.34
N GLY A 998 -40.02 13.77 26.50
CA GLY A 998 -40.96 12.87 27.16
C GLY A 998 -40.42 11.47 27.45
N ASP A 999 -39.22 11.15 26.95
CA ASP A 999 -38.54 9.88 27.23
C ASP A 999 -37.82 9.93 28.59
N ASP A 1000 -37.24 11.08 28.97
CA ASP A 1000 -36.63 11.28 30.29
C ASP A 1000 -37.67 11.55 31.40
N LEU A 1001 -37.60 10.74 32.47
CA LEU A 1001 -38.41 10.86 33.68
C LEU A 1001 -37.64 11.43 34.88
N CYS A 1002 -36.34 11.69 34.71
CA CYS A 1002 -35.36 11.97 35.74
C CYS A 1002 -34.52 13.25 35.51
N LEU A 1003 -35.07 14.24 34.81
CA LEU A 1003 -34.58 15.62 34.65
C LEU A 1003 -33.56 16.09 35.70
N GLY A 1004 -32.30 16.19 35.29
CA GLY A 1004 -31.16 16.63 36.10
C GLY A 1004 -30.24 15.50 36.56
N THR A 1005 -30.23 14.37 35.87
CA THR A 1005 -29.24 13.33 36.07
C THR A 1005 -27.85 13.86 35.70
N PRO A 1006 -26.83 13.76 36.58
CA PRO A 1006 -25.52 14.28 36.25
C PRO A 1006 -24.91 13.60 35.01
N LYS A 1007 -24.43 14.40 34.05
CA LYS A 1007 -23.65 13.96 32.88
C LYS A 1007 -22.63 12.86 33.22
N GLY A 1008 -22.66 11.76 32.46
CA GLY A 1008 -21.73 10.63 32.59
C GLY A 1008 -22.15 9.55 33.61
N VAL A 1009 -23.31 9.69 34.25
CA VAL A 1009 -23.93 8.63 35.05
C VAL A 1009 -24.61 7.62 34.11
N GLU A 1010 -24.44 6.31 34.36
CA GLU A 1010 -25.18 5.27 33.63
C GLU A 1010 -26.68 5.40 33.96
N VAL A 1011 -27.50 5.63 32.94
CA VAL A 1011 -28.96 5.79 33.05
C VAL A 1011 -29.70 4.65 32.39
N ASP A 1012 -30.93 4.39 32.83
CA ASP A 1012 -31.85 3.50 32.16
C ASP A 1012 -32.53 4.20 30.96
N THR A 1013 -33.48 3.52 30.29
CA THR A 1013 -34.21 4.08 29.14
C THR A 1013 -35.11 5.27 29.49
N SER A 1014 -35.18 5.67 30.76
CA SER A 1014 -35.98 6.78 31.26
C SER A 1014 -35.12 7.87 31.90
N GLY A 1015 -33.81 7.91 31.61
CA GLY A 1015 -32.86 8.92 32.11
C GLY A 1015 -32.57 8.80 33.61
N CYS A 1016 -32.99 7.70 34.25
CA CYS A 1016 -32.83 7.56 35.69
C CYS A 1016 -31.51 6.85 36.05
N PRO A 1017 -30.73 7.35 37.04
CA PRO A 1017 -29.47 6.74 37.46
C PRO A 1017 -29.62 5.27 37.85
N VAL A 1018 -28.83 4.41 37.22
CA VAL A 1018 -28.77 2.99 37.56
C VAL A 1018 -27.87 2.82 38.78
N ASN A 1019 -28.49 2.62 39.94
CA ASN A 1019 -27.78 2.45 41.21
C ASN A 1019 -27.43 0.98 41.46
N ARG A 1020 -26.19 0.58 41.19
CA ARG A 1020 -25.66 -0.77 41.48
C ARG A 1020 -24.83 -0.78 42.75
N LEU A 1021 -24.92 -1.89 43.49
CA LEU A 1021 -24.02 -2.15 44.61
C LEU A 1021 -22.64 -2.60 44.08
N PRO A 1022 -21.54 -2.25 44.75
CA PRO A 1022 -20.22 -2.79 44.43
C PRO A 1022 -20.22 -4.32 44.43
N ALA A 1023 -19.47 -4.93 43.50
CA ALA A 1023 -19.43 -6.39 43.33
C ALA A 1023 -18.94 -7.15 44.58
N ASP A 1024 -18.23 -6.48 45.50
CA ASP A 1024 -17.72 -7.04 46.75
C ASP A 1024 -18.64 -6.80 47.96
N ASN A 1025 -19.85 -6.28 47.76
CA ASN A 1025 -20.75 -5.93 48.87
C ASN A 1025 -21.37 -7.15 49.58
N PHE A 1026 -21.39 -8.34 48.98
CA PHE A 1026 -22.00 -9.55 49.59
C PHE A 1026 -21.04 -10.75 49.61
N THR A 1027 -20.97 -11.42 50.75
CA THR A 1027 -20.34 -12.74 50.91
C THR A 1027 -21.43 -13.79 51.14
N VAL A 1028 -21.52 -14.80 50.26
CA VAL A 1028 -22.49 -15.91 50.37
C VAL A 1028 -21.75 -17.21 50.70
N GLU A 1029 -22.07 -17.82 51.84
CA GLU A 1029 -21.49 -19.09 52.30
C GLU A 1029 -22.55 -20.20 52.32
N LEU A 1030 -22.17 -21.40 51.89
CA LEU A 1030 -23.05 -22.54 51.72
C LEU A 1030 -22.63 -23.71 52.62
N GLN A 1031 -23.62 -24.37 53.22
CA GLN A 1031 -23.43 -25.64 53.90
C GLN A 1031 -24.36 -26.69 53.29
N SER A 1032 -23.77 -27.72 52.67
CA SER A 1032 -24.48 -28.89 52.13
C SER A 1032 -25.07 -29.79 53.21
N GLU A 1033 -26.00 -30.69 52.83
CA GLU A 1033 -26.60 -31.64 53.77
C GLU A 1033 -25.57 -32.62 54.34
N SER A 1034 -25.71 -32.95 55.63
CA SER A 1034 -24.81 -33.89 56.32
C SER A 1034 -25.01 -35.35 55.86
N CYS A 1035 -26.22 -35.70 55.43
CA CYS A 1035 -26.57 -36.98 54.80
C CYS A 1035 -27.92 -36.81 54.07
N ARG A 1036 -28.18 -37.67 53.09
CA ARG A 1036 -29.38 -37.64 52.24
C ARG A 1036 -30.70 -37.57 53.02
N ASN A 1037 -31.54 -36.59 52.69
CA ASN A 1037 -32.83 -36.27 53.29
C ASN A 1037 -32.79 -35.82 54.76
N ASN A 1038 -31.66 -35.30 55.24
CA ASN A 1038 -31.59 -34.71 56.59
C ASN A 1038 -32.15 -33.28 56.61
N ASN A 1039 -32.20 -32.60 55.47
CA ASN A 1039 -32.72 -31.25 55.31
C ASN A 1039 -32.03 -30.26 56.26
N ASP A 1040 -30.71 -30.36 56.43
CA ASP A 1040 -29.91 -29.54 57.34
C ASP A 1040 -28.92 -28.61 56.62
N GLY A 1041 -29.08 -28.42 55.31
CA GLY A 1041 -28.32 -27.45 54.55
C GLY A 1041 -28.62 -26.00 54.95
N SER A 1042 -27.70 -25.08 54.64
CA SER A 1042 -27.92 -23.66 54.90
C SER A 1042 -27.21 -22.73 53.91
N VAL A 1043 -27.77 -21.54 53.73
CA VAL A 1043 -27.22 -20.44 52.93
C VAL A 1043 -27.08 -19.23 53.85
N SER A 1044 -25.84 -18.77 54.07
CA SER A 1044 -25.54 -17.59 54.87
C SER A 1044 -25.08 -16.45 53.99
N ILE A 1045 -25.60 -15.24 54.23
CA ILE A 1045 -25.33 -14.04 53.46
C ILE A 1045 -24.82 -13.00 54.43
N THR A 1046 -23.68 -12.39 54.14
CA THR A 1046 -23.12 -11.27 54.90
C THR A 1046 -22.91 -10.08 54.00
N ALA A 1047 -23.50 -8.94 54.34
CA ALA A 1047 -23.31 -7.68 53.63
C ALA A 1047 -22.12 -6.90 54.23
N ALA A 1048 -21.27 -6.33 53.37
CA ALA A 1048 -20.10 -5.54 53.77
C ALA A 1048 -20.51 -4.16 54.31
N ASN A 1049 -21.49 -3.50 53.67
CA ASN A 1049 -22.02 -2.22 54.14
C ASN A 1049 -23.23 -2.42 55.08
N THR A 1050 -23.01 -2.23 56.39
CA THR A 1050 -24.05 -2.42 57.43
C THR A 1050 -24.96 -1.20 57.66
N SER A 1051 -24.77 -0.12 56.90
CA SER A 1051 -25.60 1.09 57.00
C SER A 1051 -26.89 1.05 56.16
N LEU A 1052 -27.00 0.07 55.26
CA LEU A 1052 -28.16 -0.16 54.38
C LEU A 1052 -29.08 -1.26 54.93
N THR A 1053 -30.34 -1.24 54.52
CA THR A 1053 -31.27 -2.35 54.77
C THR A 1053 -31.43 -3.17 53.49
N TYR A 1054 -31.21 -4.47 53.59
CA TYR A 1054 -31.28 -5.42 52.48
C TYR A 1054 -32.51 -6.31 52.62
N SER A 1055 -33.10 -6.72 51.50
CA SER A 1055 -34.14 -7.75 51.43
C SER A 1055 -33.62 -8.90 50.57
N ALA A 1056 -33.49 -10.09 51.15
CA ALA A 1056 -33.08 -11.30 50.47
C ALA A 1056 -34.26 -12.24 50.24
N THR A 1057 -34.38 -12.73 49.01
CA THR A 1057 -35.33 -13.73 48.56
C THR A 1057 -34.55 -14.98 48.13
N LEU A 1058 -34.77 -16.09 48.83
CA LEU A 1058 -34.26 -17.40 48.45
C LEU A 1058 -35.40 -18.24 47.88
N ASP A 1059 -35.41 -18.45 46.57
CA ASP A 1059 -36.39 -19.25 45.84
C ASP A 1059 -35.78 -20.57 45.38
N GLY A 1060 -36.30 -21.69 45.87
CA GLY A 1060 -35.87 -23.01 45.42
C GLY A 1060 -36.69 -24.13 46.04
N ASN A 1061 -36.73 -25.27 45.34
CA ASN A 1061 -37.44 -26.47 45.81
C ASN A 1061 -38.95 -26.28 46.11
N GLY A 1062 -39.60 -25.35 45.41
CA GLY A 1062 -41.04 -25.09 45.48
C GLY A 1062 -41.48 -24.19 46.65
N SER A 1063 -40.55 -23.50 47.33
CA SER A 1063 -40.83 -22.54 48.40
C SER A 1063 -39.97 -21.29 48.25
N VAL A 1064 -40.56 -20.11 48.47
CA VAL A 1064 -39.86 -18.81 48.45
C VAL A 1064 -39.73 -18.30 49.88
N LEU A 1065 -38.50 -18.03 50.32
CA LEU A 1065 -38.20 -17.49 51.65
C LEU A 1065 -37.70 -16.06 51.51
N ASN A 1066 -38.40 -15.11 52.13
CA ASN A 1066 -38.05 -13.68 52.07
C ASN A 1066 -37.68 -13.18 53.46
N MET A 1067 -36.64 -12.34 53.54
CA MET A 1067 -36.20 -11.80 54.82
C MET A 1067 -35.36 -10.54 54.68
N ASP A 1068 -35.51 -9.61 55.63
CA ASP A 1068 -34.73 -8.37 55.68
C ASP A 1068 -33.55 -8.48 56.65
N PHE A 1069 -32.38 -7.98 56.25
CA PHE A 1069 -31.17 -8.00 57.07
C PHE A 1069 -30.30 -6.74 56.85
N THR A 1070 -29.40 -6.48 57.80
CA THR A 1070 -28.45 -5.34 57.72
C THR A 1070 -27.00 -5.78 57.85
N ASN A 1071 -26.74 -7.01 58.29
CA ASN A 1071 -25.37 -7.54 58.42
C ASN A 1071 -25.30 -8.97 57.90
N THR A 1072 -25.64 -9.97 58.71
CA THR A 1072 -25.65 -11.38 58.30
C THR A 1072 -27.02 -12.00 58.51
N HIS A 1073 -27.46 -12.81 57.55
CA HIS A 1073 -28.57 -13.74 57.73
C HIS A 1073 -28.24 -15.13 57.22
N THR A 1074 -28.81 -16.15 57.84
CA THR A 1074 -28.67 -17.54 57.41
C THR A 1074 -30.02 -18.21 57.25
N PHE A 1075 -30.34 -18.64 56.04
CA PHE A 1075 -31.44 -19.56 55.76
C PHE A 1075 -30.98 -20.98 56.14
N GLN A 1076 -31.68 -21.63 57.07
CA GLN A 1076 -31.32 -22.97 57.58
C GLN A 1076 -32.39 -24.01 57.28
N ASN A 1077 -32.00 -25.29 57.40
CA ASN A 1077 -32.83 -26.47 57.15
C ASN A 1077 -33.26 -26.63 55.68
N LEU A 1078 -32.33 -26.34 54.78
CA LEU A 1078 -32.54 -26.45 53.34
C LEU A 1078 -32.25 -27.88 52.89
N ASN A 1079 -33.06 -28.35 51.94
CA ASN A 1079 -32.86 -29.63 51.29
C ASN A 1079 -31.83 -29.47 50.17
N ALA A 1080 -31.25 -30.56 49.71
CA ALA A 1080 -30.40 -30.58 48.53
C ALA A 1080 -31.22 -30.17 47.31
N GLY A 1081 -30.65 -29.28 46.50
CA GLY A 1081 -31.33 -28.65 45.38
C GLY A 1081 -30.70 -27.32 44.98
N ASP A 1082 -31.16 -26.81 43.84
CA ASP A 1082 -30.81 -25.49 43.33
C ASP A 1082 -31.76 -24.42 43.90
N TYR A 1083 -31.16 -23.33 44.37
CA TYR A 1083 -31.83 -22.14 44.90
C TYR A 1083 -31.35 -20.90 44.15
N SER A 1084 -32.25 -19.98 43.87
CA SER A 1084 -31.96 -18.63 43.41
C SER A 1084 -32.07 -17.67 44.59
N LEU A 1085 -30.95 -17.03 44.92
CA LEU A 1085 -30.88 -16.03 45.98
C LEU A 1085 -30.80 -14.64 45.35
N CYS A 1086 -31.86 -13.87 45.43
CA CYS A 1086 -31.88 -12.48 44.97
C CYS A 1086 -31.88 -11.52 46.15
N ILE A 1087 -31.05 -10.49 46.10
CA ILE A 1087 -30.88 -9.50 47.16
C ILE A 1087 -31.12 -8.11 46.59
N THR A 1088 -32.01 -7.35 47.21
CA THR A 1088 -32.23 -5.92 46.96
C THR A 1088 -31.78 -5.09 48.14
N ALA A 1089 -31.45 -3.82 47.93
CA ALA A 1089 -31.07 -2.90 48.99
C ALA A 1089 -31.80 -1.56 48.88
N THR A 1090 -32.01 -0.92 50.02
CA THR A 1090 -32.46 0.48 50.07
C THR A 1090 -31.84 1.21 51.26
N ASP A 1091 -31.54 2.50 51.08
CA ASP A 1091 -31.20 3.43 52.16
C ASP A 1091 -32.42 4.22 52.68
N GLY A 1092 -33.61 3.89 52.17
CA GLY A 1092 -34.88 4.57 52.46
C GLY A 1092 -35.31 5.59 51.40
N ASN A 1093 -34.40 6.04 50.52
CA ASN A 1093 -34.70 6.97 49.43
C ASN A 1093 -34.32 6.40 48.05
N ILE A 1094 -33.26 5.61 47.96
CA ILE A 1094 -32.76 4.97 46.73
C ILE A 1094 -33.00 3.46 46.84
N ILE A 1095 -33.48 2.85 45.75
CA ILE A 1095 -33.58 1.40 45.60
C ILE A 1095 -32.46 0.97 44.65
N TYR A 1096 -31.62 0.05 45.09
CA TYR A 1096 -30.52 -0.48 44.29
C TYR A 1096 -31.01 -1.67 43.45
N GLU A 1097 -30.38 -1.88 42.30
CA GLU A 1097 -30.69 -3.01 41.41
C GLU A 1097 -30.52 -4.35 42.12
N GLU A 1098 -31.43 -5.30 41.83
CA GLU A 1098 -31.42 -6.63 42.43
C GLU A 1098 -30.19 -7.43 41.98
N THR A 1099 -29.48 -8.03 42.94
CA THR A 1099 -28.35 -8.93 42.65
C THR A 1099 -28.75 -10.37 42.96
N CYS A 1100 -28.73 -11.25 41.96
CA CYS A 1100 -29.11 -12.65 42.11
C CYS A 1100 -27.92 -13.62 42.00
N PHE A 1101 -27.89 -14.62 42.88
CA PHE A 1101 -26.92 -15.70 42.94
C PHE A 1101 -27.62 -17.06 42.76
N ASN A 1102 -26.99 -17.96 42.00
CA ASN A 1102 -27.42 -19.36 41.95
C ASN A 1102 -26.65 -20.16 42.99
N VAL A 1103 -27.37 -20.85 43.85
CA VAL A 1103 -26.85 -21.56 45.01
C VAL A 1103 -27.27 -23.03 44.94
N ASN A 1104 -26.31 -23.95 45.04
CA ASN A 1104 -26.59 -25.39 45.05
C ASN A 1104 -26.24 -25.99 46.41
N ILE A 1105 -27.23 -26.59 47.08
CA ILE A 1105 -27.03 -27.40 48.29
C ILE A 1105 -26.95 -28.86 47.84
N SER A 1106 -25.87 -29.56 48.17
CA SER A 1106 -25.61 -30.94 47.72
C SER A 1106 -25.82 -32.00 48.81
N GLU A 1107 -25.92 -33.29 48.44
CA GLU A 1107 -25.99 -34.45 49.35
C GLU A 1107 -24.91 -35.52 49.04
N PRO A 1108 -24.44 -36.33 50.02
CA PRO A 1108 -23.40 -37.35 49.80
C PRO A 1108 -23.81 -38.54 48.89
N ALA A 1109 -22.88 -39.06 48.07
CA ALA A 1109 -23.10 -40.18 47.12
C ALA A 1109 -23.20 -41.58 47.78
N LEU A 1110 -23.77 -42.57 47.06
CA LEU A 1110 -23.93 -43.98 47.53
C LEU A 1110 -22.68 -44.84 47.27
N LEU A 1111 -22.42 -45.84 48.14
CA LEU A 1111 -21.33 -46.82 47.99
C LEU A 1111 -21.59 -47.74 46.78
N SER A 1112 -20.57 -47.92 45.95
CA SER A 1112 -20.52 -48.89 44.85
C SER A 1112 -19.24 -49.73 44.91
N ALA A 1113 -19.32 -51.02 44.60
CA ALA A 1113 -18.17 -51.92 44.56
C ALA A 1113 -18.31 -53.00 43.46
N ALA A 1114 -17.19 -53.38 42.83
CA ALA A 1114 -17.12 -54.43 41.81
C ALA A 1114 -16.01 -55.44 42.09
N ALA A 1115 -16.27 -56.73 41.88
CA ALA A 1115 -15.40 -57.85 42.26
C ALA A 1115 -15.05 -58.77 41.07
N LEU A 1116 -13.76 -59.03 40.81
CA LEU A 1116 -13.28 -59.90 39.72
C LEU A 1116 -12.23 -60.91 40.22
N VAL A 1117 -12.42 -62.21 39.95
CA VAL A 1117 -11.55 -63.29 40.44
C VAL A 1117 -10.66 -63.88 39.34
N ASN A 1118 -9.35 -63.88 39.54
CA ASN A 1118 -8.36 -64.48 38.65
C ASN A 1118 -7.48 -65.51 39.39
N THR A 1119 -7.60 -66.79 39.03
CA THR A 1119 -6.94 -67.92 39.72
C THR A 1119 -7.22 -67.94 41.24
N ASN A 1120 -6.36 -67.34 42.05
CA ASN A 1120 -6.48 -67.26 43.51
C ASN A 1120 -6.49 -65.81 44.04
N VAL A 1121 -6.71 -64.79 43.21
CA VAL A 1121 -6.72 -63.37 43.63
C VAL A 1121 -8.06 -62.73 43.24
N LEU A 1122 -8.66 -61.98 44.15
CA LEU A 1122 -9.83 -61.13 43.96
C LEU A 1122 -9.39 -59.67 43.80
N ASN A 1123 -9.72 -59.06 42.67
CA ASN A 1123 -9.54 -57.64 42.43
C ASN A 1123 -10.86 -56.92 42.71
N LEU A 1124 -10.82 -55.85 43.51
CA LEU A 1124 -11.97 -55.10 43.95
C LEU A 1124 -11.82 -53.62 43.61
N THR A 1125 -12.84 -53.02 42.98
CA THR A 1125 -12.92 -51.58 42.67
C THR A 1125 -14.06 -50.95 43.47
N LEU A 1126 -13.85 -49.77 44.05
CA LEU A 1126 -14.68 -49.12 45.07
C LEU A 1126 -14.93 -47.65 44.73
N ASP A 1127 -16.16 -47.17 44.94
CA ASP A 1127 -16.56 -45.77 44.72
C ASP A 1127 -17.64 -45.33 45.73
N GLY A 1128 -17.80 -44.03 45.93
CA GLY A 1128 -18.86 -43.45 46.75
C GLY A 1128 -18.59 -43.38 48.26
N GLY A 1129 -17.34 -43.41 48.71
CA GLY A 1129 -16.96 -43.23 50.11
C GLY A 1129 -15.55 -42.66 50.27
N SER A 1130 -15.27 -41.95 51.35
CA SER A 1130 -13.91 -41.44 51.62
C SER A 1130 -13.02 -42.47 52.33
N LEU A 1131 -13.61 -43.52 52.89
CA LEU A 1131 -12.92 -44.62 53.58
C LEU A 1131 -13.79 -45.89 53.50
N TYR A 1132 -13.20 -47.01 53.06
CA TYR A 1132 -13.86 -48.30 52.88
C TYR A 1132 -13.38 -49.33 53.90
N ASN A 1133 -14.29 -50.18 54.36
CA ASN A 1133 -14.07 -51.33 55.24
C ASN A 1133 -14.44 -52.60 54.50
N ILE A 1134 -13.45 -53.43 54.17
CA ILE A 1134 -13.58 -54.62 53.33
C ILE A 1134 -13.30 -55.86 54.16
N GLU A 1135 -14.29 -56.72 54.32
CA GLU A 1135 -14.21 -57.97 55.06
C GLU A 1135 -14.18 -59.16 54.08
N LEU A 1136 -13.04 -59.85 53.98
CA LEU A 1136 -12.91 -61.08 53.20
C LEU A 1136 -12.66 -62.27 54.14
N ASN A 1137 -13.56 -63.25 54.13
CA ASN A 1137 -13.50 -64.46 54.97
C ASN A 1137 -13.39 -64.18 56.48
N GLY A 1138 -14.05 -63.13 56.95
CA GLY A 1138 -14.01 -62.70 58.34
C GLY A 1138 -12.76 -61.89 58.72
N LEU A 1139 -11.93 -61.48 57.75
CA LEU A 1139 -10.78 -60.61 57.97
C LEU A 1139 -11.04 -59.22 57.37
N VAL A 1140 -11.05 -58.19 58.21
CA VAL A 1140 -11.38 -56.81 57.81
C VAL A 1140 -10.12 -56.02 57.46
N THR A 1141 -10.15 -55.34 56.32
CA THR A 1141 -9.12 -54.43 55.80
C THR A 1141 -9.75 -53.06 55.55
N GLN A 1142 -9.11 -51.98 55.98
CA GLN A 1142 -9.56 -50.61 55.68
C GLN A 1142 -8.67 -50.00 54.60
N THR A 1143 -9.28 -49.27 53.67
CA THR A 1143 -8.55 -48.56 52.61
C THR A 1143 -9.27 -47.28 52.20
N GLU A 1144 -8.49 -46.27 51.81
CA GLU A 1144 -8.96 -45.06 51.12
C GLU A 1144 -8.80 -45.20 49.60
N ASP A 1145 -8.06 -46.21 49.13
CA ASP A 1145 -7.83 -46.46 47.71
C ASP A 1145 -9.09 -47.03 47.03
N ALA A 1146 -9.36 -46.55 45.82
CA ALA A 1146 -10.49 -47.00 44.99
C ALA A 1146 -10.29 -48.41 44.40
N GLU A 1147 -9.11 -49.03 44.49
CA GLU A 1147 -8.87 -50.40 44.02
C GLU A 1147 -7.98 -51.18 44.99
N ILE A 1148 -8.31 -52.47 45.23
CA ILE A 1148 -7.51 -53.35 46.08
C ILE A 1148 -7.53 -54.80 45.58
N GLN A 1149 -6.43 -55.52 45.77
CA GLN A 1149 -6.31 -56.95 45.45
C GLN A 1149 -6.20 -57.79 46.73
N LEU A 1150 -6.99 -58.86 46.83
CA LEU A 1150 -7.07 -59.73 48.00
C LEU A 1150 -6.91 -61.21 47.60
N GLU A 1151 -6.09 -61.97 48.32
CA GLU A 1151 -5.88 -63.40 48.03
C GLU A 1151 -7.04 -64.28 48.52
N LEU A 1152 -7.52 -65.17 47.66
CA LEU A 1152 -8.56 -66.16 47.95
C LEU A 1152 -7.96 -67.49 48.41
N LYS A 1153 -8.65 -68.15 49.33
CA LYS A 1153 -8.26 -69.47 49.86
C LYS A 1153 -9.00 -70.59 49.14
N ASN A 1154 -8.37 -71.77 49.11
CA ASN A 1154 -8.98 -72.99 48.58
C ASN A 1154 -10.24 -73.34 49.40
N GLY A 1155 -11.39 -73.53 48.75
CA GLY A 1155 -12.72 -73.58 49.39
C GLY A 1155 -13.58 -72.34 49.10
N LEU A 1156 -14.65 -72.14 49.89
CA LEU A 1156 -15.58 -71.01 49.75
C LEU A 1156 -15.01 -69.74 50.41
N ASN A 1157 -15.14 -68.60 49.73
CA ASN A 1157 -14.72 -67.29 50.18
C ASN A 1157 -15.90 -66.30 50.17
N THR A 1158 -16.05 -65.42 51.16
CA THR A 1158 -17.14 -64.43 51.28
C THR A 1158 -16.61 -63.01 51.51
N LEU A 1159 -17.15 -62.02 50.80
CA LEU A 1159 -16.75 -60.61 50.79
C LEU A 1159 -17.88 -59.71 51.31
N ARG A 1160 -17.57 -58.70 52.13
CA ARG A 1160 -18.46 -57.58 52.49
C ARG A 1160 -17.71 -56.23 52.49
N VAL A 1161 -18.32 -55.16 51.96
CA VAL A 1161 -17.74 -53.81 51.90
C VAL A 1161 -18.70 -52.77 52.48
N THR A 1162 -18.21 -51.88 53.36
CA THR A 1162 -18.98 -50.76 53.95
C THR A 1162 -18.13 -49.46 54.02
N THR A 1163 -18.73 -48.27 54.08
CA THR A 1163 -17.97 -47.01 54.29
C THR A 1163 -18.01 -46.51 55.74
N ASN A 1164 -17.34 -45.38 56.02
CA ASN A 1164 -17.43 -44.64 57.29
C ASN A 1164 -18.78 -43.94 57.51
N LEU A 1165 -19.56 -43.70 56.46
CA LEU A 1165 -20.91 -43.13 56.55
C LEU A 1165 -21.95 -44.25 56.40
N ILE A 1166 -22.67 -44.53 57.49
CA ILE A 1166 -23.67 -45.61 57.55
C ILE A 1166 -24.75 -45.45 56.47
N CYS A 1167 -25.04 -44.22 56.03
CA CYS A 1167 -26.07 -43.94 55.05
C CYS A 1167 -25.69 -44.22 53.59
N GLN A 1168 -24.45 -44.64 53.30
CA GLN A 1168 -23.99 -44.92 51.93
C GLN A 1168 -24.23 -46.38 51.48
N GLY A 1169 -24.58 -47.31 52.38
CA GLY A 1169 -24.94 -48.70 52.04
C GLY A 1169 -23.83 -49.74 52.26
N VAL A 1170 -24.10 -50.99 51.86
CA VAL A 1170 -23.22 -52.18 52.05
C VAL A 1170 -23.24 -53.05 50.79
N TYR A 1171 -22.08 -53.59 50.38
CA TYR A 1171 -21.93 -54.56 49.27
C TYR A 1171 -21.47 -55.93 49.76
N GLU A 1172 -22.01 -57.06 49.26
CA GLU A 1172 -21.66 -58.43 49.69
C GLU A 1172 -21.57 -59.43 48.51
N ASP A 1173 -20.63 -60.39 48.53
CA ASP A 1173 -20.44 -61.43 47.47
C ASP A 1173 -19.72 -62.75 47.96
N SER A 1174 -19.67 -63.85 47.17
CA SER A 1174 -18.96 -65.11 47.51
C SER A 1174 -18.41 -65.97 46.33
N PHE A 1175 -17.25 -66.63 46.51
CA PHE A 1175 -16.45 -67.32 45.45
C PHE A 1175 -15.84 -68.70 45.91
N PHE A 1176 -15.63 -69.71 45.03
CA PHE A 1176 -15.08 -71.05 45.39
C PHE A 1176 -13.89 -71.55 44.55
N ILE A 1177 -12.82 -72.12 45.15
CA ILE A 1177 -11.55 -72.57 44.50
C ILE A 1177 -11.13 -74.03 44.91
N SER A 1178 -10.52 -74.86 44.02
CA SER A 1178 -10.02 -76.26 44.28
C SER A 1178 -8.67 -76.59 43.58
N SER A 1179 -7.83 -77.51 44.12
CA SER A 1179 -6.45 -77.78 43.64
C SER A 1179 -6.17 -79.16 42.98
N LYS A 1180 -7.16 -80.07 42.87
CA LYS A 1180 -7.03 -81.38 42.18
C LYS A 1180 -8.25 -81.67 41.31
N PRO A 1181 -8.14 -82.51 40.25
CA PRO A 1181 -9.28 -82.87 39.44
C PRO A 1181 -10.28 -83.69 40.23
N ILE A 1182 -11.53 -83.22 40.28
CA ILE A 1182 -12.61 -83.87 41.02
C ILE A 1182 -13.75 -84.16 40.07
N LEU A 1183 -14.14 -85.44 40.04
CA LEU A 1183 -15.35 -85.87 39.35
C LEU A 1183 -16.55 -85.37 40.15
N TYR A 1184 -17.44 -84.61 39.50
CA TYR A 1184 -18.58 -83.94 40.14
C TYR A 1184 -19.43 -84.90 40.99
N LYS A 1185 -19.53 -86.17 40.58
CA LYS A 1185 -20.20 -87.22 41.36
C LYS A 1185 -19.60 -88.60 41.07
N GLU A 1186 -19.30 -89.37 42.12
CA GLU A 1186 -18.71 -90.73 41.99
C GLU A 1186 -19.68 -91.78 41.43
N ALA A 1187 -21.00 -91.57 41.54
CA ALA A 1187 -22.02 -92.44 40.96
C ALA A 1187 -22.68 -91.75 39.76
N VAL A 1188 -22.47 -92.31 38.56
CA VAL A 1188 -22.86 -91.74 37.26
C VAL A 1188 -23.89 -92.66 36.59
N GLN A 1189 -24.87 -92.08 35.87
CA GLN A 1189 -25.85 -92.84 35.09
C GLN A 1189 -25.54 -92.76 33.58
N GLU A 1190 -25.23 -91.57 33.07
CA GLU A 1190 -24.90 -91.37 31.66
C GLU A 1190 -23.71 -90.42 31.49
N ILE A 1191 -23.80 -89.17 31.94
CA ILE A 1191 -22.75 -88.16 31.75
C ILE A 1191 -22.27 -87.62 33.10
N SER A 1192 -20.97 -87.38 33.25
CA SER A 1192 -20.39 -86.70 34.43
C SER A 1192 -19.27 -85.74 34.03
N ARG A 1193 -19.09 -84.69 34.82
CA ARG A 1193 -18.07 -83.66 34.62
C ARG A 1193 -16.87 -83.89 35.54
N VAL A 1194 -15.69 -83.81 34.97
CA VAL A 1194 -14.43 -83.77 35.71
C VAL A 1194 -13.94 -82.33 35.71
N PHE A 1195 -13.87 -81.71 36.89
CA PHE A 1195 -13.25 -80.40 37.03
C PHE A 1195 -11.73 -80.57 36.92
N LEU A 1196 -11.07 -79.82 36.04
CA LEU A 1196 -9.64 -79.85 35.71
C LEU A 1196 -8.89 -78.58 36.16
N ASN A 1197 -9.53 -77.71 36.95
CA ASN A 1197 -8.92 -76.52 37.55
C ASN A 1197 -8.16 -75.64 36.54
N GLY A 1198 -8.82 -75.28 35.45
CA GLY A 1198 -8.29 -74.35 34.43
C GLY A 1198 -7.25 -74.93 33.48
N TYR A 1199 -6.98 -76.23 33.53
CA TYR A 1199 -5.99 -76.85 32.64
C TYR A 1199 -6.39 -76.72 31.16
N SER A 1200 -5.44 -76.27 30.33
CA SER A 1200 -5.61 -76.18 28.88
C SER A 1200 -4.54 -77.01 28.17
N GLY A 1201 -4.96 -78.09 27.49
CA GLY A 1201 -4.06 -79.00 26.81
C GLY A 1201 -4.70 -80.37 26.52
N SER A 1202 -3.91 -81.29 25.95
CA SER A 1202 -4.39 -82.64 25.61
C SER A 1202 -4.44 -83.53 26.85
N VAL A 1203 -5.61 -84.13 27.10
CA VAL A 1203 -5.93 -85.01 28.22
C VAL A 1203 -6.32 -86.38 27.68
N GLU A 1204 -5.58 -87.42 28.05
CA GLU A 1204 -5.90 -88.82 27.78
C GLU A 1204 -6.67 -89.42 28.96
N VAL A 1205 -7.84 -90.02 28.69
CA VAL A 1205 -8.69 -90.68 29.68
C VAL A 1205 -8.82 -92.16 29.35
N LEU A 1206 -8.51 -93.02 30.32
CA LEU A 1206 -8.56 -94.48 30.22
C LEU A 1206 -9.46 -95.04 31.31
N VAL A 1207 -10.53 -95.74 30.96
CA VAL A 1207 -11.44 -96.35 31.94
C VAL A 1207 -11.25 -97.87 31.95
N PHE A 1208 -10.97 -98.42 33.12
CA PHE A 1208 -10.76 -99.85 33.36
C PHE A 1208 -11.89 -100.45 34.19
N SER A 1209 -12.33 -101.67 33.88
CA SER A 1209 -13.23 -102.45 34.71
C SER A 1209 -12.55 -102.89 36.01
N SER A 1210 -13.34 -103.30 37.02
CA SER A 1210 -12.81 -103.80 38.29
C SER A 1210 -11.94 -105.07 38.18
N SER A 1211 -12.00 -105.80 37.05
CA SER A 1211 -11.09 -106.93 36.76
C SER A 1211 -9.79 -106.50 36.06
N GLY A 1212 -9.60 -105.20 35.82
CA GLY A 1212 -8.40 -104.63 35.19
C GLY A 1212 -8.43 -104.60 33.66
N GLN A 1213 -9.57 -104.89 33.03
CA GLN A 1213 -9.70 -104.81 31.57
C GLN A 1213 -10.00 -103.36 31.14
N LEU A 1214 -9.26 -102.84 30.15
CA LEU A 1214 -9.53 -101.51 29.57
C LEU A 1214 -10.84 -101.56 28.77
N VAL A 1215 -11.81 -100.74 29.14
CA VAL A 1215 -13.15 -100.71 28.53
C VAL A 1215 -13.43 -99.42 27.74
N MET A 1216 -12.69 -98.34 28.01
CA MET A 1216 -12.80 -97.08 27.26
C MET A 1216 -11.44 -96.37 27.21
N ARG A 1217 -11.09 -95.79 26.07
CA ARG A 1217 -9.93 -94.91 25.89
C ARG A 1217 -10.33 -93.73 25.03
N GLU A 1218 -10.09 -92.53 25.52
CA GLU A 1218 -10.38 -91.30 24.80
C GLU A 1218 -9.24 -90.29 25.02
N THR A 1219 -8.98 -89.42 24.05
CA THR A 1219 -8.03 -88.32 24.21
C THR A 1219 -8.65 -87.06 23.64
N ARG A 1220 -8.72 -86.00 24.45
CA ARG A 1220 -9.32 -84.72 24.07
C ARG A 1220 -8.46 -83.56 24.51
N THR A 1221 -8.43 -82.50 23.71
CA THR A 1221 -7.84 -81.22 24.10
C THR A 1221 -8.92 -80.37 24.77
N VAL A 1222 -8.65 -79.89 25.98
CA VAL A 1222 -9.54 -79.02 26.75
C VAL A 1222 -8.91 -77.65 26.94
N SER A 1223 -9.72 -76.60 27.10
CA SER A 1223 -9.28 -75.23 27.37
C SER A 1223 -10.23 -74.58 28.38
N GLY A 1224 -10.16 -74.98 29.65
CA GLY A 1224 -11.06 -74.48 30.68
C GLY A 1224 -11.25 -75.43 31.85
N ASN A 1225 -12.17 -75.08 32.75
CA ASN A 1225 -12.27 -75.71 34.06
C ASN A 1225 -12.86 -77.12 34.06
N ASP A 1226 -13.62 -77.55 33.04
CA ASP A 1226 -14.42 -78.78 33.10
C ASP A 1226 -14.28 -79.66 31.85
N LEU A 1227 -14.15 -80.98 32.03
CA LEU A 1227 -14.21 -82.01 30.99
C LEU A 1227 -15.44 -82.90 31.19
N GLU A 1228 -16.37 -82.87 30.24
CA GLU A 1228 -17.58 -83.70 30.27
C GLU A 1228 -17.35 -85.05 29.60
N MET A 1229 -17.68 -86.14 30.32
CA MET A 1229 -17.43 -87.51 29.91
C MET A 1229 -18.74 -88.32 29.91
N ASN A 1230 -18.95 -89.12 28.87
CA ASN A 1230 -20.15 -89.94 28.70
C ASN A 1230 -19.83 -91.44 28.93
N PHE A 1231 -20.51 -92.04 29.91
CA PHE A 1231 -20.39 -93.43 30.35
C PHE A 1231 -21.62 -94.28 30.04
N SER A 1232 -22.61 -93.77 29.31
CA SER A 1232 -23.87 -94.49 29.04
C SER A 1232 -23.69 -95.85 28.35
N ALA A 1233 -22.58 -96.06 27.62
CA ALA A 1233 -22.26 -97.34 26.98
C ALA A 1233 -21.68 -98.40 27.94
N LEU A 1234 -21.31 -98.05 29.18
CA LEU A 1234 -20.70 -98.97 30.13
C LEU A 1234 -21.78 -99.68 30.98
N PRO A 1235 -21.77 -101.02 31.12
CA PRO A 1235 -22.71 -101.72 32.00
C PRO A 1235 -22.60 -101.28 33.46
N THR A 1236 -23.68 -101.39 34.25
CA THR A 1236 -23.68 -101.12 35.71
C THR A 1236 -22.53 -101.84 36.40
N GLY A 1237 -21.65 -101.10 37.08
CA GLY A 1237 -20.45 -101.65 37.68
C GLY A 1237 -19.46 -100.60 38.17
N VAL A 1238 -18.40 -101.05 38.85
CA VAL A 1238 -17.32 -100.17 39.32
C VAL A 1238 -16.20 -100.13 38.29
N TYR A 1239 -15.79 -98.91 37.93
CA TYR A 1239 -14.70 -98.65 37.00
C TYR A 1239 -13.66 -97.70 37.62
N TYR A 1240 -12.44 -97.76 37.09
CA TYR A 1240 -11.35 -96.86 37.47
C TYR A 1240 -10.93 -96.07 36.26
N MET A 1241 -11.10 -94.74 36.35
CA MET A 1241 -10.73 -93.80 35.31
C MET A 1241 -9.36 -93.22 35.60
N ASN A 1242 -8.43 -93.49 34.70
CA ASN A 1242 -7.10 -92.91 34.69
C ASN A 1242 -7.12 -91.69 33.78
N ILE A 1243 -6.89 -90.50 34.35
CA ILE A 1243 -6.75 -89.26 33.60
C ILE A 1243 -5.28 -88.91 33.55
N LYS A 1244 -4.75 -88.73 32.35
CA LYS A 1244 -3.37 -88.40 32.11
C LYS A 1244 -3.26 -87.14 31.26
N THR A 1245 -2.58 -86.14 31.78
CA THR A 1245 -2.10 -84.99 31.02
C THR A 1245 -0.58 -85.07 30.90
N THR A 1246 0.05 -84.08 30.27
CA THR A 1246 1.52 -83.97 30.24
C THR A 1246 2.12 -83.85 31.65
N GLU A 1247 1.39 -83.29 32.61
CA GLU A 1247 1.91 -82.92 33.94
C GLU A 1247 1.35 -83.77 35.08
N MET A 1248 0.18 -84.40 34.88
CA MET A 1248 -0.48 -85.15 35.95
C MET A 1248 -1.05 -86.47 35.45
N ARG A 1249 -1.01 -87.48 36.32
CA ARG A 1249 -1.71 -88.74 36.13
C ARG A 1249 -2.41 -89.11 37.41
N ASP A 1250 -3.74 -89.22 37.37
CA ASP A 1250 -4.54 -89.57 38.54
C ASP A 1250 -5.60 -90.63 38.21
N VAL A 1251 -5.98 -91.42 39.20
CA VAL A 1251 -6.96 -92.51 39.07
C VAL A 1251 -8.18 -92.20 39.94
N ILE A 1252 -9.32 -91.98 39.30
CA ILE A 1252 -10.59 -91.72 39.95
C ILE A 1252 -11.45 -92.98 39.88
N LYS A 1253 -12.00 -93.40 41.03
CA LYS A 1253 -13.00 -94.46 41.08
C LYS A 1253 -14.36 -93.90 40.67
N LEU A 1254 -15.03 -94.56 39.72
CA LEU A 1254 -16.40 -94.23 39.31
C LEU A 1254 -17.30 -95.47 39.42
N ILE A 1255 -18.56 -95.27 39.73
CA ILE A 1255 -19.58 -96.32 39.75
C ILE A 1255 -20.61 -95.96 38.68
N ASN A 1256 -20.68 -96.75 37.61
CA ASN A 1256 -21.77 -96.60 36.63
C ASN A 1256 -22.98 -97.37 37.14
N LYS A 1257 -24.13 -96.70 37.27
CA LYS A 1257 -25.35 -97.28 37.84
C LYS A 1257 -26.32 -97.79 36.79
#